data_AF-A0A951GCB4-F1
#
_entry.id   AF-A0A951GCB4-F1
#
_cell.length_a   1.000
_cell.length_b   1.000
_cell.length_c   1.000
_cell.angle_alpha   90.00
_cell.angle_beta   90.00
_cell.angle_gamma   90.00
#
_symmetry.space_group_name_H-M   'P 1'
#
loop_
_entity.id
_entity.type
_entity.pdbx_description
1 polymer ?
#
loop_
_entity_poly.entity_id
_entity_poly.type
_entity_poly.pdbx_seq_one_letter_code
_entity_poly.pdbx_strand_id
1 'polypeptide(L)'
;MGRPDSQMTTSRTTRPSSPGGQGRLAEVLATRGGRAAPEAPFVIEHREALIYMLCEAAELEHGIMCQYLFAAFSLKQREDEGLTAGELAAVDRWRKNISHVATEEMLHLALVHNLLSAIGAAPHFGRPNLPAPAHHYPAGVNLTLVPFGEQALQHFIFLERPEGMEYEGAEGLDLPAHEAVPLMSERDIVPQPQDFATVGHLYGSIEEGFRHLAEKVGEESLFVGPARAQAIPENFGFSELVSVTDLASAQKAIDTILEQGEGARGNWEHAHFGQFVQILDEYREMVAANPSFAPVRPVMFATVRRCEHDDTVPQISGRVTSRCGDLFNVSYEILLQIFERYFAHTEETDEQLGTLADATVGIMLRVLRPLGNLITTLPVGPDHPGMTAGPSFELFYENDYLMPHREAAWALLEERLRETASFCGQVQEIASEAIAAQLAGVRDALDDVADSLASHFSDWGARSRFAASGEPLAAVTTDARGAKAVSRRAASLARAVASAEPAGPSGQCLVALFDGARVSAAEAGGGETARRLVESVLRPLAEAISGRRLRTRTKPAGPGGVDAGATALDARLWKLAQDASTTLAGWDGAPGAQTLLMEATAALQDLALGVVPANVRGARLAALRQLLAGRAPEIRCAHNGPYLVTNAERVRDWLGQEIETAPQMAFCRCGESGIKPVCDGRCASNGFTDRKDPKRVPDQRDIYDGVQLTVFDNRGICQHSGFCTDRLGTVFHTEGAFVTPSGGRMDEIIRAVRDCPSGALSYAIDGVEARAQVDWDNRREPAIEITKDGPYRIAGGIALSDSRGEAVKRARGSSPEHYALCRCGHSQNKPFCSGMHWYIDFKDPVPDPDATASLFEWCGGLPALTRMTRIFYEKHVPEDPLLAPLFANMSPDHPIRVARWLGEVFGGPKLYSETYGGYDRMISQHVGKALTEEKRARWVELICRSAQEAGLPSDAEFQAAFRSYIEWGSRIALENSQLGAKPPPHMPIPRWWWVCDATPGSRVSALEPSGAEAPEAAVELPRPDEAVGFKQHIKPLFRERDRNSMRFAFDLWSYDDVRKNAQAILERVKAGTMPCDGAWPSEWVEVFERWTQSCMSK
;
A
#
# COMPACT_ATOMS: atom_id res chain seq x y z
N MET A 1 27.73 31.42 43.71
CA MET A 1 29.10 31.92 44.00
C MET A 1 29.76 30.92 44.93
N GLY A 2 30.78 30.13 44.59
CA GLY A 2 31.51 29.81 43.38
C GLY A 2 32.58 28.80 43.83
N ARG A 3 32.61 27.59 43.26
CA ARG A 3 33.64 26.54 43.40
C ARG A 3 33.22 25.26 42.63
N PRO A 4 34.15 24.34 42.29
CA PRO A 4 34.61 24.16 40.91
C PRO A 4 34.31 22.75 40.32
N ASP A 5 34.31 22.66 39.00
CA ASP A 5 34.16 21.40 38.26
C ASP A 5 35.48 20.66 38.04
N SER A 6 35.47 19.38 38.39
CA SER A 6 36.50 18.38 38.06
C SER A 6 35.93 17.36 37.07
N GLN A 7 36.63 17.25 35.94
CA GLN A 7 36.85 16.07 35.07
C GLN A 7 35.84 14.90 35.10
N MET A 8 35.31 14.56 33.92
CA MET A 8 35.28 13.15 33.50
C MET A 8 35.26 12.99 31.97
N THR A 9 36.25 12.24 31.51
CA THR A 9 36.55 11.71 30.17
C THR A 9 35.46 10.79 29.63
N THR A 10 35.17 10.86 28.32
CA THR A 10 34.71 9.68 27.56
C THR A 10 35.40 9.59 26.18
N SER A 11 36.19 8.53 26.08
CA SER A 11 36.87 7.98 24.91
C SER A 11 35.89 7.70 23.75
N ARG A 12 36.14 8.30 22.59
CA ARG A 12 35.52 7.92 21.32
C ARG A 12 36.45 6.94 20.61
N THR A 13 36.01 5.69 20.51
CA THR A 13 36.67 4.59 19.82
C THR A 13 36.77 4.89 18.33
N THR A 14 38.01 5.11 17.86
CA THR A 14 38.39 5.13 16.44
C THR A 14 38.22 3.73 15.84
N ARG A 15 37.46 3.62 14.73
CA ARG A 15 37.55 2.48 13.80
C ARG A 15 38.83 2.61 12.97
N PRO A 16 39.46 1.50 12.55
CA PRO A 16 40.72 1.55 11.83
C PRO A 16 40.50 2.11 10.41
N SER A 17 41.28 3.11 10.05
CA SER A 17 41.48 3.56 8.67
C SER A 17 42.15 2.45 7.87
N SER A 18 41.53 2.00 6.78
CA SER A 18 42.22 1.22 5.74
C SER A 18 43.31 2.08 5.08
N PRO A 19 44.43 1.49 4.63
CA PRO A 19 45.50 2.23 3.97
C PRO A 19 45.08 2.49 2.51
N GLY A 20 44.54 3.67 2.22
CA GLY A 20 44.24 4.14 0.87
C GLY A 20 45.40 4.94 0.28
N GLY A 21 45.68 4.72 -1.01
CA GLY A 21 46.85 5.20 -1.74
C GLY A 21 47.12 6.70 -1.66
N GLN A 22 48.40 7.04 -1.47
CA GLN A 22 48.94 8.39 -1.58
C GLN A 22 49.57 8.55 -2.96
N GLY A 23 48.73 8.66 -3.99
CA GLY A 23 49.16 8.98 -5.34
C GLY A 23 49.61 10.44 -5.46
N ARG A 24 50.66 10.72 -6.26
CA ARG A 24 51.19 12.08 -6.47
C ARG A 24 50.15 13.05 -7.05
N LEU A 25 49.16 12.54 -7.79
CA LEU A 25 48.06 13.33 -8.35
C LEU A 25 47.07 13.75 -7.25
N ALA A 26 46.64 12.81 -6.40
CA ALA A 26 45.79 13.10 -5.23
C ALA A 26 46.42 14.13 -4.27
N GLU A 27 47.74 14.08 -4.05
CA GLU A 27 48.46 15.07 -3.22
C GLU A 27 48.51 16.48 -3.86
N VAL A 28 48.66 16.57 -5.19
CA VAL A 28 48.63 17.85 -5.93
C VAL A 28 47.22 18.43 -5.95
N LEU A 29 46.19 17.57 -6.05
CA LEU A 29 44.79 17.97 -6.02
C LEU A 29 44.37 18.46 -4.62
N ALA A 30 44.80 17.82 -3.54
CA ALA A 30 44.55 18.25 -2.15
C ALA A 30 45.10 19.66 -1.83
N THR A 31 46.06 20.16 -2.62
CA THR A 31 46.64 21.50 -2.43
C THR A 31 46.03 22.58 -3.34
N ARG A 32 45.25 22.21 -4.38
CA ARG A 32 44.69 23.13 -5.39
C ARG A 32 43.16 23.04 -5.59
N GLY A 33 42.52 21.91 -5.33
CA GLY A 33 41.10 21.67 -5.63
C GLY A 33 40.16 22.61 -4.88
N GLY A 34 39.30 23.32 -5.61
CA GLY A 34 38.22 24.15 -5.05
C GLY A 34 38.62 25.53 -4.53
N ARG A 35 39.80 26.06 -4.89
CA ARG A 35 40.24 27.43 -4.50
C ARG A 35 40.28 28.44 -5.65
N ALA A 36 40.01 28.02 -6.88
CA ALA A 36 39.85 28.94 -7.99
C ALA A 36 38.55 29.73 -7.85
N ALA A 37 38.52 30.98 -8.33
CA ALA A 37 37.27 31.71 -8.42
C ALA A 37 36.41 31.06 -9.54
N PRO A 38 35.08 30.99 -9.37
CA PRO A 38 34.20 30.49 -10.42
C PRO A 38 34.37 31.32 -11.69
N GLU A 39 34.21 30.67 -12.83
CA GLU A 39 34.23 31.30 -14.15
C GLU A 39 33.03 32.25 -14.27
N ALA A 40 33.18 33.27 -15.13
CA ALA A 40 32.12 34.24 -15.31
C ALA A 40 30.95 33.57 -16.06
N PRO A 41 29.72 33.59 -15.53
CA PRO A 41 28.58 32.95 -16.17
C PRO A 41 28.30 33.59 -17.52
N PHE A 42 27.95 32.77 -18.52
CA PHE A 42 27.51 33.26 -19.82
C PHE A 42 26.05 33.70 -19.80
N VAL A 43 25.63 34.42 -20.86
CA VAL A 43 24.35 35.11 -20.89
C VAL A 43 23.19 34.15 -21.16
N ILE A 44 22.20 34.14 -20.28
CA ILE A 44 20.89 33.51 -20.46
C ILE A 44 19.80 34.58 -20.27
N GLU A 45 19.49 35.29 -21.35
CA GLU A 45 18.67 36.52 -21.30
C GLU A 45 17.14 36.25 -21.28
N HIS A 46 16.69 35.12 -21.82
CA HIS A 46 15.27 34.79 -21.95
C HIS A 46 15.00 33.30 -21.73
N ARG A 47 13.74 32.95 -21.43
CA ARG A 47 13.32 31.56 -21.15
C ARG A 47 13.77 30.58 -22.23
N GLU A 48 13.66 30.94 -23.50
CA GLU A 48 14.07 30.05 -24.60
C GLU A 48 15.57 29.72 -24.55
N ALA A 49 16.42 30.68 -24.14
CA ALA A 49 17.84 30.42 -23.95
C ALA A 49 18.07 29.49 -22.75
N LEU A 50 17.29 29.64 -21.66
CA LEU A 50 17.38 28.73 -20.51
C LEU A 50 16.94 27.31 -20.88
N ILE A 51 15.85 27.17 -21.63
CA ILE A 51 15.38 25.86 -22.14
C ILE A 51 16.45 25.23 -23.01
N TYR A 52 17.02 25.99 -23.94
CA TYR A 52 18.09 25.52 -24.82
C TYR A 52 19.29 24.98 -24.02
N MET A 53 19.77 25.73 -23.02
CA MET A 53 20.89 25.28 -22.19
C MET A 53 20.54 24.05 -21.32
N LEU A 54 19.29 23.95 -20.85
CA LEU A 54 18.83 22.77 -20.12
C LEU A 54 18.69 21.53 -21.02
N CYS A 55 18.32 21.71 -22.30
CA CYS A 55 18.37 20.63 -23.29
C CYS A 55 19.82 20.17 -23.51
N GLU A 56 20.77 21.08 -23.71
CA GLU A 56 22.20 20.73 -23.81
C GLU A 56 22.70 20.03 -22.54
N ALA A 57 22.28 20.50 -21.36
CA ALA A 57 22.59 19.82 -20.10
C ALA A 57 22.02 18.39 -20.06
N ALA A 58 20.75 18.18 -20.44
CA ALA A 58 20.15 16.85 -20.49
C ALA A 58 20.90 15.90 -21.45
N GLU A 59 21.31 16.41 -22.62
CA GLU A 59 22.11 15.64 -23.57
C GLU A 59 23.48 15.23 -23.01
N LEU A 60 24.14 16.14 -22.30
CA LEU A 60 25.43 15.89 -21.64
C LEU A 60 25.29 14.83 -20.54
N GLU A 61 24.39 15.02 -19.58
CA GLU A 61 24.15 14.04 -18.50
C GLU A 61 23.86 12.65 -19.07
N HIS A 62 23.02 12.60 -20.12
CA HIS A 62 22.66 11.36 -20.77
C HIS A 62 23.82 10.69 -21.50
N GLY A 63 24.62 11.48 -22.23
CA GLY A 63 25.78 10.99 -22.96
C GLY A 63 26.90 10.53 -22.04
N ILE A 64 27.20 11.29 -20.98
CA ILE A 64 28.18 10.96 -19.93
C ILE A 64 27.80 9.64 -19.25
N MET A 65 26.54 9.50 -18.83
CA MET A 65 26.00 8.24 -18.29
C MET A 65 26.26 7.05 -19.22
N CYS A 66 26.02 7.20 -20.54
CA CYS A 66 26.24 6.14 -21.52
C CYS A 66 27.72 5.72 -21.61
N GLN A 67 28.65 6.67 -21.53
CA GLN A 67 30.09 6.40 -21.53
C GLN A 67 30.51 5.58 -20.30
N TYR A 68 30.00 5.95 -19.12
CA TYR A 68 30.27 5.25 -17.87
C TYR A 68 29.72 3.82 -17.89
N LEU A 69 28.50 3.63 -18.39
CA LEU A 69 27.90 2.31 -18.56
C LEU A 69 28.70 1.44 -19.53
N PHE A 70 29.13 1.99 -20.67
CA PHE A 70 29.94 1.26 -21.64
C PHE A 70 31.25 0.76 -21.04
N ALA A 71 31.98 1.65 -20.35
CA ALA A 71 33.20 1.27 -19.64
C ALA A 71 32.91 0.20 -18.56
N ALA A 72 31.87 0.36 -17.76
CA ALA A 72 31.48 -0.62 -16.75
C ALA A 72 31.12 -2.00 -17.35
N PHE A 73 30.44 -2.05 -18.50
CA PHE A 73 30.11 -3.31 -19.18
C PHE A 73 31.36 -4.02 -19.73
N SER A 74 32.39 -3.27 -20.13
CA SER A 74 33.63 -3.84 -20.70
C SER A 74 34.50 -4.61 -19.69
N LEU A 75 34.31 -4.36 -18.39
CA LEU A 75 35.08 -5.02 -17.32
C LEU A 75 34.73 -6.51 -17.20
N LYS A 76 35.77 -7.33 -16.98
CA LYS A 76 35.64 -8.77 -16.70
C LYS A 76 34.91 -9.01 -15.38
N GLN A 77 34.17 -10.11 -15.29
CA GLN A 77 33.26 -10.40 -14.18
C GLN A 77 33.47 -11.79 -13.58
N ARG A 78 34.37 -12.61 -14.13
CA ARG A 78 34.61 -13.97 -13.68
C ARG A 78 36.11 -14.30 -13.67
N GLU A 79 36.52 -15.20 -12.77
CA GLU A 79 37.92 -15.63 -12.66
C GLU A 79 38.40 -16.39 -13.90
N ASP A 80 37.50 -17.10 -14.58
CA ASP A 80 37.79 -17.83 -15.83
C ASP A 80 38.07 -16.91 -17.02
N GLU A 81 37.89 -15.59 -16.87
CA GLU A 81 38.31 -14.57 -17.84
C GLU A 81 39.79 -14.15 -17.66
N GLY A 82 40.54 -14.85 -16.80
CA GLY A 82 41.98 -14.69 -16.62
C GLY A 82 42.38 -13.69 -15.54
N LEU A 83 41.54 -13.49 -14.52
CA LEU A 83 41.84 -12.67 -13.35
C LEU A 83 42.00 -13.54 -12.10
N THR A 84 42.95 -13.18 -11.24
CA THR A 84 43.01 -13.76 -9.89
C THR A 84 41.83 -13.30 -9.04
N ALA A 85 41.49 -14.01 -7.96
CA ALA A 85 40.42 -13.62 -7.05
C ALA A 85 40.59 -12.20 -6.47
N GLY A 86 41.83 -11.78 -6.20
CA GLY A 86 42.15 -10.43 -5.71
C GLY A 86 41.94 -9.36 -6.78
N GLU A 87 42.41 -9.61 -8.00
CA GLU A 87 42.21 -8.72 -9.15
C GLU A 87 40.73 -8.60 -9.51
N LEU A 88 39.99 -9.72 -9.54
CA LEU A 88 38.55 -9.71 -9.79
C LEU A 88 37.80 -8.93 -8.72
N ALA A 89 38.20 -9.02 -7.45
CA ALA A 89 37.60 -8.23 -6.38
C ALA A 89 37.84 -6.72 -6.56
N ALA A 90 39.00 -6.29 -7.09
CA ALA A 90 39.25 -4.89 -7.43
C ALA A 90 38.42 -4.44 -8.63
N VAL A 91 38.42 -5.23 -9.70
CA VAL A 91 37.61 -4.96 -10.90
C VAL A 91 36.11 -4.88 -10.57
N ASP A 92 35.59 -5.76 -9.73
CA ASP A 92 34.18 -5.71 -9.31
C ASP A 92 33.87 -4.47 -8.45
N ARG A 93 34.84 -3.99 -7.64
CA ARG A 93 34.70 -2.70 -6.93
C ARG A 93 34.64 -1.53 -7.91
N TRP A 94 35.58 -1.44 -8.86
CA TRP A 94 35.58 -0.37 -9.87
C TRP A 94 34.30 -0.39 -10.70
N ARG A 95 33.88 -1.56 -11.17
CA ARG A 95 32.63 -1.74 -11.93
C ARG A 95 31.43 -1.24 -11.14
N LYS A 96 31.32 -1.60 -9.86
CA LYS A 96 30.24 -1.15 -8.98
C LYS A 96 30.28 0.36 -8.74
N ASN A 97 31.46 0.94 -8.59
CA ASN A 97 31.66 2.37 -8.42
C ASN A 97 31.22 3.12 -9.69
N ILE A 98 31.75 2.77 -10.86
CA ILE A 98 31.37 3.40 -12.14
C ILE A 98 29.87 3.25 -12.43
N SER A 99 29.29 2.07 -12.12
CA SER A 99 27.83 1.88 -12.25
C SER A 99 27.02 2.72 -11.26
N HIS A 100 27.58 3.04 -10.09
CA HIS A 100 26.95 3.91 -9.12
C HIS A 100 26.98 5.36 -9.58
N VAL A 101 28.14 5.84 -10.07
CA VAL A 101 28.26 7.17 -10.70
C VAL A 101 27.28 7.30 -11.86
N ALA A 102 27.21 6.30 -12.76
CA ALA A 102 26.21 6.29 -13.83
C ALA A 102 24.75 6.28 -13.34
N THR A 103 24.49 5.81 -12.11
CA THR A 103 23.15 5.90 -11.49
C THR A 103 22.89 7.31 -10.95
N GLU A 104 23.92 8.01 -10.50
CA GLU A 104 23.84 9.42 -10.11
C GLU A 104 23.64 10.32 -11.34
N GLU A 105 24.23 10.00 -12.49
CA GLU A 105 23.90 10.70 -13.75
C GLU A 105 22.42 10.50 -14.18
N MET A 106 21.81 9.36 -13.87
CA MET A 106 20.37 9.16 -14.09
C MET A 106 19.54 10.09 -13.19
N LEU A 107 20.01 10.34 -11.96
CA LEU A 107 19.40 11.31 -11.06
C LEU A 107 19.60 12.73 -11.58
N HIS A 108 20.80 13.09 -12.06
CA HIS A 108 21.07 14.40 -12.67
C HIS A 108 20.14 14.65 -13.86
N LEU A 109 20.04 13.68 -14.78
CA LEU A 109 19.14 13.75 -15.92
C LEU A 109 17.68 13.96 -15.49
N ALA A 110 17.23 13.27 -14.43
CA ALA A 110 15.88 13.47 -13.89
C ALA A 110 15.69 14.86 -13.24
N LEU A 111 16.71 15.41 -12.57
CA LEU A 111 16.69 16.77 -12.01
C LEU A 111 16.67 17.84 -13.10
N VAL A 112 17.43 17.66 -14.20
CA VAL A 112 17.36 18.53 -15.39
C VAL A 112 15.96 18.51 -16.00
N HIS A 113 15.34 17.33 -16.09
CA HIS A 113 13.96 17.22 -16.54
C HIS A 113 12.96 17.88 -15.58
N ASN A 114 13.19 17.83 -14.27
CA ASN A 114 12.37 18.60 -13.32
C ASN A 114 12.53 20.11 -13.53
N LEU A 115 13.74 20.60 -13.80
CA LEU A 115 14.01 22.01 -14.13
C LEU A 115 13.31 22.43 -15.42
N LEU A 116 13.40 21.62 -16.49
CA LEU A 116 12.68 21.81 -17.77
C LEU A 116 11.17 21.86 -17.56
N SER A 117 10.61 20.83 -16.92
CA SER A 117 9.19 20.74 -16.62
C SER A 117 8.71 21.95 -15.83
N ALA A 118 9.46 22.38 -14.81
CA ALA A 118 9.08 23.50 -13.94
C ALA A 118 8.95 24.84 -14.67
N ILE A 119 9.76 25.08 -15.72
CA ILE A 119 9.65 26.27 -16.56
C ILE A 119 8.73 26.09 -17.76
N GLY A 120 7.99 24.98 -17.83
CA GLY A 120 6.99 24.67 -18.84
C GLY A 120 7.55 24.12 -20.16
N ALA A 121 8.78 23.62 -20.16
CA ALA A 121 9.37 22.96 -21.32
C ALA A 121 8.95 21.48 -21.41
N ALA A 122 9.02 20.91 -22.61
CA ALA A 122 8.86 19.48 -22.83
C ALA A 122 10.09 18.70 -22.33
N PRO A 123 9.96 17.40 -21.99
CA PRO A 123 11.12 16.56 -21.74
C PRO A 123 12.02 16.46 -22.98
N HIS A 124 13.33 16.29 -22.77
CA HIS A 124 14.34 16.28 -23.82
C HIS A 124 15.26 15.07 -23.66
N PHE A 125 14.97 13.99 -24.39
CA PHE A 125 15.79 12.76 -24.43
C PHE A 125 16.44 12.54 -25.80
N GLY A 126 16.12 13.38 -26.79
CA GLY A 126 16.79 13.39 -28.08
C GLY A 126 18.23 13.86 -27.94
N ARG A 127 19.16 13.15 -28.59
CA ARG A 127 20.57 13.53 -28.72
C ARG A 127 21.18 12.90 -29.97
N PRO A 128 22.29 13.42 -30.49
CA PRO A 128 23.03 12.72 -31.53
C PRO A 128 23.50 11.34 -31.08
N ASN A 129 23.65 10.44 -32.05
CA ASN A 129 24.28 9.15 -31.82
C ASN A 129 25.76 9.30 -31.47
N LEU A 130 26.27 8.42 -30.59
CA LEU A 130 27.67 8.40 -30.21
C LEU A 130 28.51 7.68 -31.28
N PRO A 131 29.76 8.11 -31.56
CA PRO A 131 30.38 9.35 -31.09
C PRO A 131 29.64 10.57 -31.60
N ALA A 132 29.43 11.55 -30.71
CA ALA A 132 28.71 12.77 -31.07
C ALA A 132 29.49 13.56 -32.13
N PRO A 133 28.81 14.28 -33.04
CA PRO A 133 29.48 15.12 -34.03
C PRO A 133 30.37 16.17 -33.36
N ALA A 134 31.56 16.37 -33.92
CA ALA A 134 32.62 17.23 -33.37
C ALA A 134 32.23 18.70 -33.09
N HIS A 135 31.11 19.18 -33.64
CA HIS A 135 30.61 20.56 -33.52
C HIS A 135 29.28 20.67 -32.75
N HIS A 136 28.82 19.58 -32.15
CA HIS A 136 27.52 19.53 -31.47
C HIS A 136 27.60 20.07 -30.03
N TYR A 137 28.70 19.81 -29.33
CA TYR A 137 28.98 20.34 -27.99
C TYR A 137 30.13 21.35 -28.06
N PRO A 138 30.38 22.15 -27.00
CA PRO A 138 31.54 23.03 -26.91
C PRO A 138 32.86 22.37 -27.29
N ALA A 139 33.81 23.18 -27.75
CA ALA A 139 35.05 22.71 -28.39
C ALA A 139 35.81 21.64 -27.57
N GLY A 140 35.75 21.72 -26.24
CA GLY A 140 36.43 20.78 -25.33
C GLY A 140 35.64 19.53 -24.94
N VAL A 141 34.38 19.36 -25.35
CA VAL A 141 33.54 18.22 -24.93
C VAL A 141 33.41 17.21 -26.06
N ASN A 142 33.94 16.01 -25.85
CA ASN A 142 33.87 14.92 -26.81
C ASN A 142 33.20 13.70 -26.18
N LEU A 143 31.96 13.39 -26.58
CA LEU A 143 31.24 12.23 -26.04
C LEU A 143 31.44 11.02 -26.96
N THR A 144 32.20 10.01 -26.48
CA THR A 144 32.44 8.78 -27.23
C THR A 144 32.54 7.55 -26.33
N LEU A 145 32.15 6.38 -26.87
CA LEU A 145 32.12 5.14 -26.09
C LEU A 145 33.48 4.44 -26.10
N VAL A 146 34.24 4.59 -25.02
CA VAL A 146 35.55 3.95 -24.82
C VAL A 146 35.44 2.84 -23.77
N PRO A 147 36.02 1.64 -24.00
CA PRO A 147 36.08 0.61 -22.96
C PRO A 147 36.90 1.10 -21.76
N PHE A 148 36.70 0.47 -20.60
CA PHE A 148 37.45 0.82 -19.38
C PHE A 148 38.96 0.75 -19.64
N GLY A 149 39.70 1.70 -19.09
CA GLY A 149 41.15 1.76 -19.20
C GLY A 149 41.65 3.14 -18.77
N GLU A 150 42.96 3.33 -18.82
CA GLU A 150 43.57 4.63 -18.46
C GLU A 150 43.00 5.78 -19.29
N GLN A 151 42.85 5.61 -20.61
CA GLN A 151 42.28 6.61 -21.49
C GLN A 151 40.84 7.00 -21.07
N ALA A 152 39.97 6.02 -20.81
CA ALA A 152 38.61 6.29 -20.37
C ALA A 152 38.56 6.99 -19.00
N LEU A 153 39.39 6.56 -18.05
CA LEU A 153 39.44 7.18 -16.73
C LEU A 153 39.99 8.63 -16.79
N GLN A 154 41.00 8.89 -17.61
CA GLN A 154 41.49 10.25 -17.83
C GLN A 154 40.42 11.15 -18.45
N HIS A 155 39.65 10.61 -19.40
CA HIS A 155 38.53 11.31 -20.01
C HIS A 155 37.40 11.60 -19.01
N PHE A 156 37.03 10.63 -18.16
CA PHE A 156 36.01 10.83 -17.13
C PHE A 156 36.44 11.88 -16.11
N ILE A 157 37.71 11.84 -15.68
CA ILE A 157 38.29 12.87 -14.81
C ILE A 157 38.26 14.25 -15.48
N PHE A 158 38.51 14.31 -16.78
CA PHE A 158 38.42 15.56 -17.54
C PHE A 158 36.99 16.10 -17.55
N LEU A 159 35.98 15.28 -17.84
CA LEU A 159 34.57 15.70 -17.85
C LEU A 159 34.09 16.19 -16.47
N GLU A 160 34.42 15.46 -15.41
CA GLU A 160 34.00 15.76 -14.02
C GLU A 160 34.87 16.80 -13.31
N ARG A 161 35.86 17.39 -13.99
CA ARG A 161 36.84 18.25 -13.31
C ARG A 161 36.15 19.48 -12.71
N PRO A 162 36.53 19.86 -11.47
CA PRO A 162 36.03 21.07 -10.86
C PRO A 162 36.37 22.32 -11.66
N GLU A 163 35.48 23.30 -11.61
CA GLU A 163 35.70 24.62 -12.18
C GLU A 163 37.05 25.24 -11.77
N GLY A 164 37.74 25.86 -12.74
CA GLY A 164 39.07 26.46 -12.55
C GLY A 164 40.22 25.47 -12.32
N MET A 165 39.99 24.16 -12.53
CA MET A 165 41.04 23.14 -12.53
C MET A 165 41.59 22.88 -13.93
N GLU A 166 42.87 23.22 -14.12
CA GLU A 166 43.64 22.81 -15.30
C GLU A 166 43.97 21.31 -15.21
N TYR A 167 43.46 20.52 -16.16
CA TYR A 167 43.75 19.10 -16.29
C TYR A 167 43.88 18.75 -17.79
N GLU A 168 45.04 18.20 -18.16
CA GLU A 168 45.24 17.63 -19.50
C GLU A 168 44.52 16.27 -19.55
N GLY A 169 43.45 16.20 -20.34
CA GLY A 169 42.63 14.99 -20.51
C GLY A 169 43.35 13.86 -21.27
N ALA A 170 42.58 12.89 -21.74
CA ALA A 170 43.05 11.78 -22.53
C ALA A 170 43.59 12.23 -23.90
N GLU A 171 44.84 11.82 -24.22
CA GLU A 171 45.49 12.15 -25.49
C GLU A 171 44.67 11.65 -26.69
N GLY A 172 44.46 12.54 -27.66
CA GLY A 172 43.70 12.26 -28.88
C GLY A 172 42.18 12.23 -28.71
N LEU A 173 41.67 12.42 -27.49
CA LEU A 173 40.23 12.45 -27.20
C LEU A 173 39.74 13.83 -26.71
N ASP A 174 40.46 14.43 -25.75
CA ASP A 174 40.08 15.69 -25.10
C ASP A 174 40.73 16.94 -25.75
N LEU A 175 41.15 16.81 -27.02
CA LEU A 175 41.66 17.95 -27.78
C LEU A 175 40.49 18.77 -28.32
N PRO A 176 40.60 20.11 -28.36
CA PRO A 176 39.56 20.96 -28.93
C PRO A 176 39.19 20.53 -30.35
N ALA A 177 37.92 20.16 -30.55
CA ALA A 177 37.43 19.61 -31.80
C ALA A 177 37.22 20.70 -32.88
N HIS A 178 36.98 21.95 -32.46
CA HIS A 178 36.79 23.13 -33.31
C HIS A 178 37.18 24.42 -32.57
N GLU A 179 37.14 25.56 -33.27
CA GLU A 179 37.35 26.88 -32.64
C GLU A 179 36.17 27.24 -31.73
N ALA A 180 36.48 27.91 -30.61
CA ALA A 180 35.47 28.32 -29.64
C ALA A 180 34.36 29.20 -30.26
N VAL A 181 33.10 28.86 -29.98
CA VAL A 181 31.90 29.58 -30.41
C VAL A 181 31.70 30.83 -29.52
N PRO A 182 31.37 32.00 -30.10
CA PRO A 182 31.16 33.22 -29.31
C PRO A 182 29.98 33.12 -28.33
N LEU A 183 30.15 33.67 -27.12
CA LEU A 183 29.07 33.84 -26.15
C LEU A 183 27.95 34.73 -26.69
N MET A 184 26.72 34.46 -26.29
CA MET A 184 25.57 35.34 -26.58
C MET A 184 25.73 36.69 -25.89
N SER A 185 25.16 37.73 -26.50
CA SER A 185 24.99 39.04 -25.89
C SER A 185 23.56 39.25 -25.41
N GLU A 186 23.34 40.19 -24.49
CA GLU A 186 22.00 40.61 -24.03
C GLU A 186 21.06 41.10 -25.16
N ARG A 187 21.58 41.32 -26.37
CA ARG A 187 20.81 41.77 -27.54
C ARG A 187 20.34 40.62 -28.43
N ASP A 188 20.83 39.42 -28.19
CA ASP A 188 20.49 38.24 -28.98
C ASP A 188 19.20 37.62 -28.45
N ILE A 189 18.33 37.20 -29.37
CA ILE A 189 17.02 36.59 -29.05
C ILE A 189 16.91 35.13 -29.54
N VAL A 190 17.85 34.70 -30.38
CA VAL A 190 17.90 33.35 -30.92
C VAL A 190 18.92 32.58 -30.08
N PRO A 191 18.52 31.51 -29.36
CA PRO A 191 19.47 30.65 -28.67
C PRO A 191 20.49 30.06 -29.65
N GLN A 192 21.73 29.92 -29.19
CA GLN A 192 22.82 29.28 -29.93
C GLN A 192 23.72 28.53 -28.93
N PRO A 193 24.52 27.55 -29.40
CA PRO A 193 25.55 26.92 -28.57
C PRO A 193 26.46 27.98 -27.94
N GLN A 194 26.78 27.82 -26.66
CA GLN A 194 27.72 28.67 -25.94
C GLN A 194 28.81 27.81 -25.31
N ASP A 195 30.08 28.17 -25.53
CA ASP A 195 31.17 27.41 -24.91
C ASP A 195 31.19 27.58 -23.39
N PHE A 196 31.39 26.45 -22.70
CA PHE A 196 31.70 26.38 -21.28
C PHE A 196 32.97 25.55 -21.07
N ALA A 197 33.73 25.85 -20.01
CA ALA A 197 34.97 25.13 -19.75
C ALA A 197 34.72 23.79 -19.02
N THR A 198 33.79 23.77 -18.06
CA THR A 198 33.42 22.57 -17.27
C THR A 198 31.91 22.42 -17.18
N VAL A 199 31.44 21.22 -16.80
CA VAL A 199 30.02 20.99 -16.47
C VAL A 199 29.59 21.92 -15.32
N GLY A 200 30.48 22.20 -14.37
CA GLY A 200 30.27 23.21 -13.32
C GLY A 200 29.94 24.61 -13.85
N HIS A 201 30.69 25.09 -14.85
CA HIS A 201 30.44 26.40 -15.48
C HIS A 201 29.09 26.42 -16.23
N LEU A 202 28.70 25.33 -16.89
CA LEU A 202 27.37 25.21 -17.51
C LEU A 202 26.25 25.40 -16.47
N TYR A 203 26.27 24.61 -15.39
CA TYR A 203 25.23 24.68 -14.37
C TYR A 203 25.27 25.97 -13.55
N GLY A 204 26.45 26.53 -13.27
CA GLY A 204 26.58 27.85 -12.65
C GLY A 204 25.96 28.96 -13.50
N SER A 205 26.08 28.86 -14.82
CA SER A 205 25.41 29.79 -15.75
C SER A 205 23.91 29.57 -15.83
N ILE A 206 23.44 28.31 -15.80
CA ILE A 206 22.00 27.97 -15.71
C ILE A 206 21.39 28.53 -14.41
N GLU A 207 22.09 28.39 -13.28
CA GLU A 207 21.69 28.95 -11.99
C GLU A 207 21.52 30.47 -12.04
N GLU A 208 22.52 31.19 -12.59
CA GLU A 208 22.42 32.63 -12.81
C GLU A 208 21.26 32.97 -13.76
N GLY A 209 21.06 32.18 -14.81
CA GLY A 209 19.93 32.33 -15.73
C GLY A 209 18.57 32.22 -15.04
N PHE A 210 18.39 31.25 -14.14
CA PHE A 210 17.19 31.14 -13.31
C PHE A 210 16.99 32.37 -12.43
N ARG A 211 18.05 32.84 -11.77
CA ARG A 211 18.00 34.03 -10.90
C ARG A 211 17.66 35.28 -11.69
N HIS A 212 18.35 35.51 -12.80
CA HIS A 212 18.13 36.64 -13.70
C HIS A 212 16.69 36.65 -14.24
N LEU A 213 16.17 35.51 -14.69
CA LEU A 213 14.79 35.42 -15.20
C LEU A 213 13.76 35.58 -14.09
N ALA A 214 14.01 35.04 -12.90
CA ALA A 214 13.15 35.25 -11.74
C ALA A 214 13.05 36.74 -11.37
N GLU A 215 14.17 37.47 -11.42
CA GLU A 215 14.19 38.93 -11.22
C GLU A 215 13.47 39.70 -12.34
N LYS A 216 13.68 39.27 -13.60
CA LYS A 216 13.18 39.96 -14.80
C LYS A 216 11.68 39.77 -15.03
N VAL A 217 11.16 38.55 -14.88
CA VAL A 217 9.74 38.23 -15.16
C VAL A 217 8.93 37.86 -13.92
N GLY A 218 9.58 37.66 -12.77
CA GLY A 218 8.96 37.19 -11.53
C GLY A 218 8.92 35.66 -11.43
N GLU A 219 9.17 35.12 -10.23
CA GLU A 219 9.21 33.66 -9.99
C GLU A 219 7.91 32.96 -10.40
N GLU A 220 6.73 33.49 -10.03
CA GLU A 220 5.44 32.89 -10.42
C GLU A 220 5.25 32.81 -11.94
N SER A 221 5.85 33.75 -12.69
CA SER A 221 5.79 33.73 -14.16
C SER A 221 6.88 32.86 -14.76
N LEU A 222 7.97 32.56 -14.04
CA LEU A 222 9.02 31.65 -14.48
C LEU A 222 8.61 30.19 -14.27
N PHE A 223 8.15 29.82 -13.07
CA PHE A 223 7.81 28.45 -12.70
C PHE A 223 6.34 28.13 -13.03
N VAL A 224 6.04 27.99 -14.32
CA VAL A 224 4.68 27.79 -14.85
C VAL A 224 4.28 26.33 -15.02
N GLY A 225 5.24 25.41 -14.88
CA GLY A 225 5.04 23.98 -15.07
C GLY A 225 4.42 23.28 -13.85
N PRO A 226 3.62 22.23 -14.05
CA PRO A 226 3.01 21.51 -12.95
C PRO A 226 4.02 20.61 -12.23
N ALA A 227 4.07 20.68 -10.89
CA ALA A 227 4.91 19.80 -10.06
C ALA A 227 4.62 18.31 -10.26
N ARG A 228 3.42 17.95 -10.75
CA ARG A 228 3.05 16.56 -11.07
C ARG A 228 3.84 16.02 -12.25
N ALA A 229 4.22 16.86 -13.23
CA ALA A 229 5.01 16.49 -14.41
C ALA A 229 6.52 16.39 -14.13
N GLN A 230 6.88 16.05 -12.90
CA GLN A 230 8.24 15.97 -12.41
C GLN A 230 8.48 14.61 -11.75
N ALA A 231 9.71 14.12 -11.84
CA ALA A 231 10.14 12.92 -11.16
C ALA A 231 10.21 13.17 -9.64
N ILE A 232 9.67 12.21 -8.88
CA ILE A 232 9.58 12.27 -7.42
C ILE A 232 10.23 11.03 -6.75
N PRO A 233 10.71 11.17 -5.49
CA PRO A 233 11.32 10.07 -4.75
C PRO A 233 10.47 8.81 -4.65
N GLU A 234 9.15 8.94 -4.59
CA GLU A 234 8.21 7.83 -4.43
C GLU A 234 8.24 6.87 -5.63
N ASN A 235 8.52 7.39 -6.83
CA ASN A 235 8.50 6.61 -8.06
C ASN A 235 9.87 6.03 -8.41
N PHE A 236 10.96 6.76 -8.16
CA PHE A 236 12.31 6.36 -8.58
C PHE A 236 13.25 5.99 -7.43
N GLY A 237 12.88 6.26 -6.18
CA GLY A 237 13.62 5.85 -4.99
C GLY A 237 14.84 6.71 -4.64
N PHE A 238 15.06 7.83 -5.33
CA PHE A 238 16.10 8.80 -5.00
C PHE A 238 15.59 9.82 -3.99
N SER A 239 16.23 9.92 -2.83
CA SER A 239 15.84 10.89 -1.79
C SER A 239 16.21 12.33 -2.11
N GLU A 240 17.13 12.48 -3.05
CA GLU A 240 17.73 13.70 -3.56
C GLU A 240 16.85 14.37 -4.63
N LEU A 241 15.92 13.62 -5.25
CA LEU A 241 14.93 14.18 -6.16
C LEU A 241 14.11 15.26 -5.45
N VAL A 242 14.06 16.44 -6.05
CA VAL A 242 13.27 17.57 -5.59
C VAL A 242 12.33 18.03 -6.69
N SER A 243 11.07 18.25 -6.33
CA SER A 243 10.14 18.96 -7.21
C SER A 243 10.53 20.44 -7.22
N VAL A 244 10.83 20.95 -8.40
CA VAL A 244 11.18 22.35 -8.64
C VAL A 244 9.90 23.16 -8.84
N THR A 245 9.63 24.09 -7.92
CA THR A 245 8.43 24.94 -7.94
C THR A 245 8.75 26.42 -7.76
N ASP A 246 9.99 26.75 -7.41
CA ASP A 246 10.47 28.10 -7.12
C ASP A 246 12.00 28.16 -7.33
N LEU A 247 12.57 29.36 -7.19
CA LEU A 247 14.01 29.56 -7.39
C LEU A 247 14.85 28.76 -6.38
N ALA A 248 14.38 28.62 -5.14
CA ALA A 248 15.10 27.90 -4.09
C ALA A 248 15.18 26.39 -4.35
N SER A 249 14.11 25.79 -4.85
CA SER A 249 14.07 24.38 -5.24
C SER A 249 14.84 24.12 -6.54
N ALA A 250 14.84 25.07 -7.49
CA ALA A 250 15.71 25.02 -8.68
C ALA A 250 17.20 25.04 -8.28
N GLN A 251 17.58 25.95 -7.39
CA GLN A 251 18.93 26.02 -6.82
C GLN A 251 19.32 24.70 -6.16
N LYS A 252 18.42 24.10 -5.38
CA LYS A 252 18.70 22.83 -4.70
C LYS A 252 18.93 21.69 -5.69
N ALA A 253 18.19 21.65 -6.80
CA ALA A 253 18.40 20.66 -7.86
C ALA A 253 19.80 20.83 -8.48
N ILE A 254 20.18 22.05 -8.84
CA ILE A 254 21.49 22.38 -9.41
C ILE A 254 22.63 22.09 -8.42
N ASP A 255 22.48 22.49 -7.15
CA ASP A 255 23.44 22.20 -6.07
C ASP A 255 23.70 20.69 -5.93
N THR A 256 22.66 19.87 -6.10
CA THR A 256 22.78 18.41 -6.01
C THR A 256 23.65 17.86 -7.14
N ILE A 257 23.41 18.33 -8.38
CA ILE A 257 24.18 17.94 -9.56
C ILE A 257 25.66 18.34 -9.38
N LEU A 258 25.92 19.59 -9.00
CA LEU A 258 27.27 20.11 -8.79
C LEU A 258 28.04 19.39 -7.66
N GLU A 259 27.39 19.11 -6.53
CA GLU A 259 28.07 18.47 -5.40
C GLU A 259 28.37 16.98 -5.66
N GLN A 260 27.52 16.29 -6.42
CA GLN A 260 27.76 14.88 -6.79
C GLN A 260 28.84 14.76 -7.89
N GLY A 261 28.81 15.61 -8.92
CA GLY A 261 29.81 15.61 -10.00
C GLY A 261 31.21 16.04 -9.55
N GLU A 262 31.38 17.32 -9.21
CA GLU A 262 32.70 17.92 -8.93
C GLU A 262 32.99 18.16 -7.44
N GLY A 263 31.97 18.16 -6.58
CA GLY A 263 32.14 18.41 -5.13
C GLY A 263 32.52 19.87 -4.82
N ALA A 264 31.91 20.81 -5.56
CA ALA A 264 32.20 22.24 -5.60
C ALA A 264 32.36 22.94 -4.23
N ARG A 265 31.77 22.39 -3.14
CA ARG A 265 31.83 22.99 -1.79
C ARG A 265 32.81 22.30 -0.82
N GLY A 266 33.69 21.43 -1.32
CA GLY A 266 34.90 20.98 -0.60
C GLY A 266 34.97 19.48 -0.28
N ASN A 267 34.02 18.66 -0.72
CA ASN A 267 34.02 17.19 -0.55
C ASN A 267 34.37 16.43 -1.84
N TRP A 268 35.24 16.98 -2.68
CA TRP A 268 35.63 16.43 -3.99
C TRP A 268 36.09 14.95 -3.95
N GLU A 269 36.61 14.46 -2.82
CA GLU A 269 37.05 13.06 -2.65
C GLU A 269 35.90 12.04 -2.77
N HIS A 270 34.66 12.46 -2.50
CA HIS A 270 33.47 11.63 -2.58
C HIS A 270 32.63 11.91 -3.83
N ALA A 271 32.90 13.01 -4.53
CA ALA A 271 32.29 13.35 -5.81
C ALA A 271 32.83 12.46 -6.96
N HIS A 272 32.17 12.47 -8.12
CA HIS A 272 32.53 11.64 -9.28
C HIS A 272 33.99 11.82 -9.68
N PHE A 273 34.46 13.07 -9.74
CA PHE A 273 35.87 13.41 -9.97
C PHE A 273 36.82 12.63 -9.06
N GLY A 274 36.61 12.71 -7.74
CA GLY A 274 37.47 12.05 -6.75
C GLY A 274 37.40 10.53 -6.85
N GLN A 275 36.22 9.98 -7.14
CA GLN A 275 36.03 8.55 -7.34
C GLN A 275 36.81 8.03 -8.56
N PHE A 276 36.78 8.75 -9.69
CA PHE A 276 37.56 8.37 -10.87
C PHE A 276 39.08 8.51 -10.67
N VAL A 277 39.54 9.54 -9.95
CA VAL A 277 40.96 9.69 -9.57
C VAL A 277 41.42 8.49 -8.74
N GLN A 278 40.63 8.07 -7.75
CA GLN A 278 40.96 6.90 -6.91
C GLN A 278 41.04 5.62 -7.75
N ILE A 279 40.11 5.41 -8.68
CA ILE A 279 40.13 4.26 -9.58
C ILE A 279 41.36 4.28 -10.48
N LEU A 280 41.73 5.45 -11.03
CA LEU A 280 42.90 5.60 -11.88
C LEU A 280 44.21 5.30 -11.14
N ASP A 281 44.36 5.79 -9.91
CA ASP A 281 45.53 5.52 -9.08
C ASP A 281 45.62 4.02 -8.74
N GLU A 282 44.53 3.38 -8.30
CA GLU A 282 44.51 1.93 -8.02
C GLU A 282 44.79 1.10 -9.29
N TYR A 283 44.23 1.50 -10.44
CA TYR A 283 44.48 0.87 -11.73
C TYR A 283 45.96 0.92 -12.10
N ARG A 284 46.59 2.11 -11.99
CA ARG A 284 48.02 2.29 -12.28
C ARG A 284 48.91 1.49 -11.34
N GLU A 285 48.59 1.44 -10.06
CA GLU A 285 49.29 0.60 -9.07
C GLU A 285 49.22 -0.88 -9.44
N MET A 286 48.05 -1.36 -9.84
CA MET A 286 47.86 -2.76 -10.24
C MET A 286 48.58 -3.11 -11.53
N VAL A 287 48.58 -2.22 -12.53
CA VAL A 287 49.34 -2.40 -13.78
C VAL A 287 50.86 -2.38 -13.50
N ALA A 288 51.33 -1.51 -12.61
CA ALA A 288 52.73 -1.45 -12.20
C ALA A 288 53.16 -2.72 -11.45
N ALA A 289 52.28 -3.28 -10.60
CA ALA A 289 52.52 -4.52 -9.88
C ALA A 289 52.47 -5.76 -10.79
N ASN A 290 51.59 -5.75 -11.80
CA ASN A 290 51.43 -6.84 -12.76
C ASN A 290 51.22 -6.29 -14.19
N PRO A 291 52.28 -6.19 -15.01
CA PRO A 291 52.16 -5.69 -16.38
C PRO A 291 51.29 -6.53 -17.33
N SER A 292 50.94 -7.77 -16.96
CA SER A 292 49.99 -8.61 -17.72
C SER A 292 48.55 -8.50 -17.22
N PHE A 293 48.27 -7.64 -16.23
CA PHE A 293 46.93 -7.38 -15.72
C PHE A 293 46.04 -6.80 -16.82
N ALA A 294 45.01 -7.57 -17.21
CA ALA A 294 44.06 -7.20 -18.25
C ALA A 294 42.63 -7.27 -17.67
N PRO A 295 42.11 -6.18 -17.05
CA PRO A 295 40.81 -6.17 -16.38
C PRO A 295 39.61 -6.13 -17.33
N VAL A 296 39.86 -5.93 -18.63
CA VAL A 296 38.86 -5.58 -19.64
C VAL A 296 38.74 -6.71 -20.65
N ARG A 297 37.53 -6.97 -21.12
CA ARG A 297 37.28 -7.78 -22.32
C ARG A 297 37.82 -7.04 -23.56
N PRO A 298 38.11 -7.71 -24.68
CA PRO A 298 38.57 -7.06 -25.92
C PRO A 298 37.41 -6.35 -26.64
N VAL A 299 36.68 -5.50 -25.92
CA VAL A 299 35.52 -4.77 -26.41
C VAL A 299 35.98 -3.61 -27.26
N MET A 300 35.36 -3.44 -28.43
CA MET A 300 35.45 -2.24 -29.23
C MET A 300 34.06 -1.64 -29.44
N PHE A 301 34.01 -0.32 -29.59
CA PHE A 301 32.82 0.34 -30.06
C PHE A 301 32.58 -0.02 -31.53
N ALA A 302 31.37 -0.50 -31.82
CA ALA A 302 30.92 -0.87 -33.15
C ALA A 302 29.39 -0.73 -33.19
N THR A 303 28.85 -0.33 -34.34
CA THR A 303 27.42 -0.04 -34.51
C THR A 303 26.73 -1.12 -35.32
N VAL A 304 25.40 -1.22 -35.17
CA VAL A 304 24.62 -2.21 -35.94
C VAL A 304 24.41 -1.74 -37.39
N ARG A 305 24.28 -0.43 -37.59
CA ARG A 305 24.23 0.23 -38.89
C ARG A 305 25.50 1.08 -39.09
N ARG A 306 25.72 1.58 -40.31
CA ARG A 306 26.83 2.51 -40.59
C ARG A 306 26.57 3.82 -39.83
N CYS A 307 27.58 4.33 -39.13
CA CYS A 307 27.51 5.64 -38.48
C CYS A 307 27.36 6.74 -39.54
N GLU A 308 26.47 7.70 -39.31
CA GLU A 308 26.10 8.70 -40.32
C GLU A 308 27.19 9.77 -40.54
N HIS A 309 27.95 10.08 -39.49
CA HIS A 309 28.91 11.19 -39.45
C HIS A 309 30.36 10.75 -39.20
N ASP A 310 30.61 9.46 -38.90
CA ASP A 310 31.96 8.92 -38.72
C ASP A 310 32.12 7.56 -39.43
N ASP A 311 32.68 7.61 -40.64
CA ASP A 311 32.96 6.41 -41.45
C ASP A 311 34.05 5.50 -40.87
N THR A 312 34.74 5.92 -39.81
CA THR A 312 35.76 5.11 -39.14
C THR A 312 35.18 4.12 -38.14
N VAL A 313 33.92 4.31 -37.71
CA VAL A 313 33.23 3.42 -36.77
C VAL A 313 32.94 2.06 -37.41
N PRO A 314 33.44 0.95 -36.85
CA PRO A 314 33.20 -0.39 -37.39
C PRO A 314 31.74 -0.83 -37.30
N GLN A 315 31.28 -1.58 -38.30
CA GLN A 315 29.95 -2.19 -38.28
C GLN A 315 30.01 -3.64 -37.76
N ILE A 316 29.06 -4.02 -36.91
CA ILE A 316 28.91 -5.39 -36.40
C ILE A 316 28.43 -6.31 -37.54
N SER A 317 29.31 -7.17 -38.05
CA SER A 317 28.98 -8.13 -39.12
C SER A 317 28.55 -9.52 -38.60
N GLY A 318 28.78 -9.82 -37.32
CA GLY A 318 28.31 -11.05 -36.67
C GLY A 318 26.79 -11.10 -36.52
N ARG A 319 26.12 -12.11 -37.11
CA ARG A 319 24.64 -12.19 -37.17
C ARG A 319 23.96 -12.16 -35.80
N VAL A 320 24.42 -12.95 -34.82
CA VAL A 320 23.81 -12.98 -33.48
C VAL A 320 24.13 -11.69 -32.72
N THR A 321 25.38 -11.21 -32.80
CA THR A 321 25.85 -9.97 -32.15
C THR A 321 25.05 -8.76 -32.62
N SER A 322 24.89 -8.59 -33.93
CA SER A 322 24.11 -7.51 -34.55
C SER A 322 22.65 -7.53 -34.08
N ARG A 323 22.03 -8.72 -33.98
CA ARG A 323 20.65 -8.88 -33.50
C ARG A 323 20.49 -8.62 -32.01
N CYS A 324 21.48 -8.97 -31.19
CA CYS A 324 21.51 -8.59 -29.78
C CYS A 324 21.70 -7.08 -29.62
N GLY A 325 22.53 -6.44 -30.47
CA GLY A 325 22.68 -4.99 -30.54
C GLY A 325 21.36 -4.28 -30.90
N ASP A 326 20.65 -4.76 -31.92
CA ASP A 326 19.30 -4.30 -32.27
C ASP A 326 18.36 -4.38 -31.07
N LEU A 327 18.35 -5.53 -30.39
CA LEU A 327 17.47 -5.76 -29.24
C LEU A 327 17.78 -4.80 -28.09
N PHE A 328 19.06 -4.51 -27.84
CA PHE A 328 19.49 -3.52 -26.85
C PHE A 328 19.03 -2.11 -27.23
N ASN A 329 19.33 -1.66 -28.46
CA ASN A 329 19.04 -0.30 -28.91
C ASN A 329 17.53 -0.03 -28.97
N VAL A 330 16.71 -0.99 -29.46
CA VAL A 330 15.24 -0.86 -29.45
C VAL A 330 14.69 -0.83 -28.02
N SER A 331 15.20 -1.67 -27.12
CA SER A 331 14.75 -1.66 -25.72
C SER A 331 15.13 -0.36 -25.01
N TYR A 332 16.29 0.20 -25.35
CA TYR A 332 16.76 1.48 -24.83
C TYR A 332 15.92 2.64 -25.37
N GLU A 333 15.56 2.62 -26.65
CA GLU A 333 14.65 3.62 -27.23
C GLU A 333 13.26 3.57 -26.57
N ILE A 334 12.68 2.37 -26.39
CA ILE A 334 11.39 2.20 -25.69
C ILE A 334 11.46 2.75 -24.26
N LEU A 335 12.57 2.53 -23.56
CA LEU A 335 12.81 3.09 -22.23
C LEU A 335 12.71 4.63 -22.24
N LEU A 336 13.35 5.29 -23.21
CA LEU A 336 13.30 6.75 -23.34
C LEU A 336 11.89 7.25 -23.69
N GLN A 337 11.16 6.54 -24.56
CA GLN A 337 9.77 6.86 -24.89
C GLN A 337 8.82 6.75 -23.67
N ILE A 338 9.08 5.80 -22.77
CA ILE A 338 8.34 5.71 -21.51
C ILE A 338 8.67 6.91 -20.61
N PHE A 339 9.92 7.36 -20.57
CA PHE A 339 10.29 8.59 -19.85
C PHE A 339 9.67 9.84 -20.45
N GLU A 340 9.72 10.03 -21.78
CA GLU A 340 9.02 11.10 -22.47
C GLU A 340 7.54 11.13 -22.07
N ARG A 341 6.88 9.95 -22.06
CA ARG A 341 5.49 9.87 -21.62
C ARG A 341 5.31 10.19 -20.14
N TYR A 342 6.22 9.73 -19.29
CA TYR A 342 6.19 10.01 -17.85
C TYR A 342 6.30 11.51 -17.56
N PHE A 343 7.19 12.24 -18.23
CA PHE A 343 7.37 13.68 -18.00
C PHE A 343 6.31 14.54 -18.73
N ALA A 344 5.86 14.13 -19.92
CA ALA A 344 4.87 14.86 -20.70
C ALA A 344 3.41 14.41 -20.48
N HIS A 345 3.13 13.71 -19.38
CA HIS A 345 1.78 13.22 -19.11
C HIS A 345 0.79 14.36 -18.83
N THR A 346 -0.47 14.13 -19.17
CA THR A 346 -1.56 15.08 -18.94
C THR A 346 -2.75 14.44 -18.24
N GLU A 347 -2.94 13.14 -18.41
CA GLU A 347 -4.19 12.42 -18.06
C GLU A 347 -3.94 11.20 -17.18
N GLU A 348 -2.70 10.73 -17.05
CA GLU A 348 -2.33 9.58 -16.24
C GLU A 348 -2.74 9.76 -14.79
N THR A 349 -3.20 8.68 -14.16
CA THR A 349 -3.35 8.58 -12.71
C THR A 349 -1.99 8.33 -12.05
N ASP A 350 -1.89 8.54 -10.74
CA ASP A 350 -0.62 8.28 -10.02
C ASP A 350 -0.21 6.80 -10.08
N GLU A 351 -1.19 5.88 -10.13
CA GLU A 351 -0.94 4.44 -10.34
C GLU A 351 -0.36 4.16 -11.73
N GLN A 352 -0.86 4.86 -12.76
CA GLN A 352 -0.36 4.75 -14.14
C GLN A 352 1.06 5.33 -14.25
N LEU A 353 1.33 6.47 -13.59
CA LEU A 353 2.68 7.03 -13.49
C LEU A 353 3.64 6.08 -12.75
N GLY A 354 3.18 5.45 -11.66
CA GLY A 354 3.94 4.41 -10.97
C GLY A 354 4.25 3.22 -11.87
N THR A 355 3.30 2.83 -12.72
CA THR A 355 3.49 1.75 -13.71
C THR A 355 4.54 2.12 -14.77
N LEU A 356 4.52 3.36 -15.29
CA LEU A 356 5.54 3.84 -16.23
C LEU A 356 6.92 3.88 -15.55
N ALA A 357 7.02 4.37 -14.31
CA ALA A 357 8.26 4.37 -13.55
C ALA A 357 8.79 2.94 -13.31
N ASP A 358 7.95 2.01 -12.84
CA ASP A 358 8.31 0.60 -12.66
C ASP A 358 8.76 -0.06 -13.97
N ALA A 359 8.12 0.29 -15.09
CA ALA A 359 8.50 -0.17 -16.42
C ALA A 359 9.91 0.29 -16.79
N THR A 360 10.24 1.57 -16.57
CA THR A 360 11.59 2.10 -16.87
C THR A 360 12.67 1.37 -16.05
N VAL A 361 12.50 1.26 -14.74
CA VAL A 361 13.43 0.55 -13.84
C VAL A 361 13.53 -0.93 -14.21
N GLY A 362 12.40 -1.55 -14.56
CA GLY A 362 12.31 -2.92 -15.04
C GLY A 362 13.14 -3.17 -16.29
N ILE A 363 13.01 -2.31 -17.31
CA ILE A 363 13.77 -2.40 -18.56
C ILE A 363 15.27 -2.21 -18.29
N MET A 364 15.67 -1.20 -17.50
CA MET A 364 17.08 -0.98 -17.17
C MET A 364 17.73 -2.22 -16.53
N LEU A 365 17.10 -2.77 -15.49
CA LEU A 365 17.70 -3.84 -14.67
C LEU A 365 17.54 -5.24 -15.26
N ARG A 366 16.44 -5.52 -15.95
CA ARG A 366 16.08 -6.86 -16.42
C ARG A 366 16.26 -7.07 -17.93
N VAL A 367 16.40 -6.00 -18.70
CA VAL A 367 16.56 -6.05 -20.16
C VAL A 367 17.93 -5.49 -20.56
N LEU A 368 18.18 -4.20 -20.33
CA LEU A 368 19.40 -3.53 -20.78
C LEU A 368 20.65 -4.05 -20.10
N ARG A 369 20.66 -4.19 -18.77
CA ARG A 369 21.84 -4.68 -18.05
C ARG A 369 22.25 -6.10 -18.46
N PRO A 370 21.35 -7.10 -18.55
CA PRO A 370 21.70 -8.42 -19.08
C PRO A 370 22.20 -8.37 -20.53
N LEU A 371 21.56 -7.58 -21.41
CA LEU A 371 21.97 -7.46 -22.81
C LEU A 371 23.33 -6.77 -22.96
N GLY A 372 23.60 -5.68 -22.24
CA GLY A 372 24.89 -5.00 -22.24
C GLY A 372 26.02 -5.93 -21.81
N ASN A 373 25.82 -6.70 -20.73
CA ASN A 373 26.78 -7.73 -20.31
C ASN A 373 26.98 -8.81 -21.38
N LEU A 374 25.89 -9.28 -22.01
CA LEU A 374 25.96 -10.32 -23.04
C LEU A 374 26.73 -9.84 -24.27
N ILE A 375 26.41 -8.66 -24.81
CA ILE A 375 27.00 -8.11 -26.04
C ILE A 375 28.53 -8.03 -25.93
N THR A 376 29.07 -7.64 -24.76
CA THR A 376 30.53 -7.60 -24.51
C THR A 376 31.26 -8.93 -24.58
N THR A 377 30.53 -10.05 -24.64
CA THR A 377 31.07 -11.40 -24.83
C THR A 377 30.95 -11.91 -26.26
N LEU A 378 30.25 -11.18 -27.14
CA LEU A 378 29.95 -11.61 -28.50
C LEU A 378 30.91 -10.97 -29.51
N PRO A 379 31.42 -11.73 -30.49
CA PRO A 379 32.37 -11.23 -31.47
C PRO A 379 31.74 -10.17 -32.38
N VAL A 380 32.49 -9.12 -32.73
CA VAL A 380 32.03 -8.09 -33.68
C VAL A 380 31.75 -8.71 -35.04
N GLY A 381 32.68 -9.53 -35.53
CA GLY A 381 32.58 -10.19 -36.82
C GLY A 381 33.94 -10.71 -37.32
N PRO A 382 33.98 -11.41 -38.46
CA PRO A 382 35.22 -11.94 -39.04
C PRO A 382 36.26 -10.88 -39.40
N ASP A 383 35.83 -9.64 -39.66
CA ASP A 383 36.71 -8.52 -40.05
C ASP A 383 37.53 -7.97 -38.86
N HIS A 384 37.12 -8.27 -37.62
CA HIS A 384 37.78 -7.85 -36.38
C HIS A 384 38.05 -9.07 -35.48
N PRO A 385 38.98 -9.96 -35.87
CA PRO A 385 39.22 -11.21 -35.16
C PRO A 385 39.68 -10.97 -33.73
N GLY A 386 39.01 -11.62 -32.78
CA GLY A 386 39.32 -11.52 -31.34
C GLY A 386 38.67 -10.34 -30.62
N MET A 387 37.99 -9.43 -31.34
CA MET A 387 37.28 -8.30 -30.75
C MET A 387 35.81 -8.63 -30.48
N THR A 388 35.28 -8.13 -29.36
CA THR A 388 33.85 -8.21 -29.02
C THR A 388 33.17 -6.85 -29.13
N ALA A 389 31.86 -6.84 -29.29
CA ALA A 389 31.08 -5.60 -29.42
C ALA A 389 30.72 -5.03 -28.05
N GLY A 390 30.44 -3.74 -27.95
CA GLY A 390 29.78 -3.12 -26.78
C GLY A 390 28.36 -2.65 -27.10
N PRO A 391 27.54 -2.33 -26.09
CA PRO A 391 26.24 -1.70 -26.31
C PRO A 391 26.41 -0.29 -26.88
N SER A 392 25.86 0.00 -28.06
CA SER A 392 26.10 1.27 -28.75
C SER A 392 25.19 2.43 -28.32
N PHE A 393 24.06 2.14 -27.65
CA PHE A 393 23.07 3.15 -27.25
C PHE A 393 22.60 4.01 -28.44
N GLU A 394 22.48 3.40 -29.61
CA GLU A 394 22.01 4.06 -30.84
C GLU A 394 20.51 4.40 -30.71
N LEU A 395 20.17 5.64 -31.06
CA LEU A 395 18.82 6.16 -31.25
C LEU A 395 18.50 6.17 -32.74
N PHE A 396 17.35 5.62 -33.13
CA PHE A 396 16.95 5.54 -34.55
C PHE A 396 16.11 6.73 -35.02
N TYR A 397 15.64 7.54 -34.07
CA TYR A 397 14.84 8.72 -34.32
C TYR A 397 15.42 9.83 -33.47
N GLU A 398 16.09 10.76 -34.14
CA GLU A 398 16.76 11.90 -33.47
C GLU A 398 15.76 13.01 -33.09
N ASN A 399 14.49 12.91 -33.53
CA ASN A 399 13.41 13.84 -33.20
C ASN A 399 12.22 13.12 -32.55
N ASP A 400 11.74 13.70 -31.45
CA ASP A 400 10.80 13.16 -30.45
C ASP A 400 9.56 12.44 -31.01
N TYR A 401 9.27 11.26 -30.45
CA TYR A 401 7.95 10.65 -30.49
C TYR A 401 7.15 11.12 -29.28
N LEU A 402 6.86 12.42 -29.22
CA LEU A 402 5.86 12.86 -28.26
C LEU A 402 4.55 12.14 -28.60
N MET A 403 4.13 11.25 -27.71
CA MET A 403 2.85 10.56 -27.78
C MET A 403 1.89 11.26 -26.81
N PRO A 404 1.29 12.40 -27.20
CA PRO A 404 0.55 13.26 -26.26
C PRO A 404 -0.75 12.62 -25.77
N HIS A 405 -1.35 11.73 -26.57
CA HIS A 405 -2.60 11.05 -26.22
C HIS A 405 -2.32 9.78 -25.42
N ARG A 406 -2.81 9.72 -24.17
CA ARG A 406 -2.58 8.61 -23.22
C ARG A 406 -2.83 7.24 -23.84
N GLU A 407 -4.01 7.04 -24.40
CA GLU A 407 -4.43 5.72 -24.88
C GLU A 407 -3.57 5.23 -26.04
N ALA A 408 -3.24 6.12 -26.98
CA ALA A 408 -2.40 5.80 -28.12
C ALA A 408 -0.95 5.54 -27.68
N ALA A 409 -0.42 6.36 -26.76
CA ALA A 409 0.92 6.20 -26.22
C ALA A 409 1.09 4.82 -25.57
N TRP A 410 0.17 4.46 -24.68
CA TRP A 410 0.20 3.19 -23.97
C TRP A 410 0.02 1.99 -24.89
N ALA A 411 -0.84 2.10 -25.90
CA ALA A 411 -1.02 1.06 -26.92
C ALA A 411 0.24 0.84 -27.75
N LEU A 412 0.89 1.92 -28.21
CA LEU A 412 2.11 1.85 -29.01
C LEU A 412 3.30 1.33 -28.19
N LEU A 413 3.44 1.76 -26.94
CA LEU A 413 4.48 1.26 -26.04
C LEU A 413 4.34 -0.24 -25.78
N GLU A 414 3.13 -0.71 -25.46
CA GLU A 414 2.84 -2.13 -25.28
C GLU A 414 3.13 -2.94 -26.54
N GLU A 415 2.72 -2.41 -27.69
CA GLU A 415 2.96 -3.01 -28.99
C GLU A 415 4.45 -3.17 -29.28
N ARG A 416 5.23 -2.09 -29.12
CA ARG A 416 6.69 -2.12 -29.34
C ARG A 416 7.37 -3.10 -28.39
N LEU A 417 6.95 -3.17 -27.13
CA LEU A 417 7.49 -4.15 -26.17
C LEU A 417 7.22 -5.59 -26.60
N ARG A 418 6.01 -5.90 -27.09
CA ARG A 418 5.69 -7.25 -27.58
C ARG A 418 6.42 -7.61 -28.86
N GLU A 419 6.57 -6.67 -29.78
CA GLU A 419 7.38 -6.87 -30.98
C GLU A 419 8.85 -7.12 -30.64
N THR A 420 9.37 -6.38 -29.66
CA THR A 420 10.73 -6.55 -29.14
C THR A 420 10.89 -7.92 -28.46
N ALA A 421 9.90 -8.37 -27.68
CA ALA A 421 9.89 -9.70 -27.08
C ALA A 421 9.83 -10.83 -28.13
N SER A 422 9.01 -10.65 -29.17
CA SER A 422 8.93 -11.57 -30.32
C SER A 422 10.26 -11.64 -31.08
N PHE A 423 10.86 -10.49 -31.35
CA PHE A 423 12.18 -10.39 -31.96
C PHE A 423 13.24 -11.08 -31.11
N CYS A 424 13.24 -10.87 -29.79
CA CYS A 424 14.11 -11.60 -28.86
C CYS A 424 13.96 -13.12 -29.02
N GLY A 425 12.73 -13.62 -29.17
CA GLY A 425 12.45 -15.02 -29.47
C GLY A 425 13.12 -15.52 -30.76
N GLN A 426 13.09 -14.72 -31.82
CA GLN A 426 13.76 -15.05 -33.10
C GLN A 426 15.28 -15.08 -32.94
N VAL A 427 15.86 -14.20 -32.10
CA VAL A 427 17.29 -14.24 -31.81
C VAL A 427 17.67 -15.52 -31.05
N GLN A 428 16.82 -15.99 -30.14
CA GLN A 428 17.04 -17.25 -29.41
C GLN A 428 17.15 -18.46 -30.35
N GLU A 429 16.34 -18.51 -31.42
CA GLU A 429 16.33 -19.62 -32.38
C GLU A 429 17.63 -19.76 -33.17
N ILE A 430 18.35 -18.66 -33.38
CA ILE A 430 19.60 -18.64 -34.15
C ILE A 430 20.85 -18.61 -33.26
N ALA A 431 20.69 -18.43 -31.96
CA ALA A 431 21.77 -18.33 -30.98
C ALA A 431 22.19 -19.70 -30.45
N SER A 432 23.37 -19.77 -29.81
CA SER A 432 23.76 -20.96 -29.06
C SER A 432 22.89 -21.15 -27.82
N GLU A 433 22.81 -22.36 -27.29
CA GLU A 433 21.98 -22.69 -26.12
C GLU A 433 22.27 -21.79 -24.90
N ALA A 434 23.55 -21.48 -24.66
CA ALA A 434 23.99 -20.61 -23.57
C ALA A 434 23.52 -19.15 -23.73
N ILE A 435 23.49 -18.64 -24.96
CA ILE A 435 23.01 -17.28 -25.28
C ILE A 435 21.48 -17.26 -25.22
N ALA A 436 20.82 -18.26 -25.81
CA ALA A 436 19.36 -18.38 -25.81
C ALA A 436 18.78 -18.43 -24.39
N ALA A 437 19.46 -19.10 -23.45
CA ALA A 437 19.08 -19.14 -22.04
C ALA A 437 19.15 -17.77 -21.35
N GLN A 438 20.16 -16.95 -21.67
CA GLN A 438 20.26 -15.58 -21.14
C GLN A 438 19.16 -14.68 -21.72
N LEU A 439 18.91 -14.79 -23.03
CA LEU A 439 17.85 -14.05 -23.72
C LEU A 439 16.43 -14.42 -23.25
N ALA A 440 16.22 -15.62 -22.67
CA ALA A 440 14.92 -16.01 -22.14
C ALA A 440 14.46 -15.09 -21.01
N GLY A 441 15.37 -14.73 -20.10
CA GLY A 441 15.08 -13.80 -19.01
C GLY A 441 14.78 -12.38 -19.50
N VAL A 442 15.41 -11.97 -20.61
CA VAL A 442 15.18 -10.67 -21.26
C VAL A 442 13.80 -10.65 -21.91
N ARG A 443 13.44 -11.69 -22.67
CA ARG A 443 12.12 -11.84 -23.27
C ARG A 443 11.01 -11.83 -22.23
N ASP A 444 11.16 -12.63 -21.17
CA ASP A 444 10.19 -12.66 -20.07
C ASP A 444 10.02 -11.28 -19.42
N ALA A 445 11.09 -10.49 -19.31
CA ALA A 445 11.02 -9.14 -18.76
C ALA A 445 10.28 -8.16 -19.69
N LEU A 446 10.51 -8.24 -21.01
CA LEU A 446 9.78 -7.43 -21.99
C LEU A 446 8.28 -7.75 -21.99
N ASP A 447 7.92 -9.05 -21.95
CA ASP A 447 6.53 -9.50 -21.85
C ASP A 447 5.87 -9.05 -20.54
N ASP A 448 6.58 -9.13 -19.40
CA ASP A 448 6.08 -8.66 -18.10
C ASP A 448 5.77 -7.15 -18.11
N VAL A 449 6.65 -6.34 -18.72
CA VAL A 449 6.45 -4.88 -18.81
C VAL A 449 5.28 -4.56 -19.76
N ALA A 450 5.20 -5.24 -20.91
CA ALA A 450 4.07 -5.10 -21.83
C ALA A 450 2.73 -5.44 -21.17
N ASP A 451 2.69 -6.54 -20.41
CA ASP A 451 1.51 -6.95 -19.67
C ASP A 451 1.13 -5.96 -18.56
N SER A 452 2.12 -5.30 -17.93
CA SER A 452 1.86 -4.26 -16.93
C SER A 452 1.27 -2.99 -17.54
N LEU A 453 1.65 -2.61 -18.77
CA LEU A 453 1.00 -1.51 -19.48
C LEU A 453 -0.41 -1.91 -19.91
N ALA A 454 -0.56 -3.11 -20.47
CA ALA A 454 -1.85 -3.63 -20.93
C ALA A 454 -2.90 -3.76 -19.82
N SER A 455 -2.49 -3.92 -18.55
CA SER A 455 -3.44 -4.05 -17.44
C SER A 455 -4.31 -2.81 -17.21
N HIS A 456 -3.89 -1.65 -17.71
CA HIS A 456 -4.63 -0.39 -17.58
C HIS A 456 -5.57 -0.14 -18.78
N PHE A 457 -5.54 -0.95 -19.84
CA PHE A 457 -6.32 -0.69 -21.05
C PHE A 457 -7.83 -0.76 -20.83
N SER A 458 -8.28 -1.54 -19.84
CA SER A 458 -9.70 -1.61 -19.46
C SER A 458 -10.26 -0.28 -18.97
N ASP A 459 -9.42 0.57 -18.37
CA ASP A 459 -9.84 1.82 -17.73
C ASP A 459 -10.43 2.82 -18.74
N TRP A 460 -10.06 2.69 -20.01
CA TRP A 460 -10.53 3.53 -21.11
C TRP A 460 -11.02 2.74 -22.33
N GLY A 461 -11.28 1.43 -22.18
CA GLY A 461 -11.86 0.59 -23.23
C GLY A 461 -10.93 0.27 -24.42
N ALA A 462 -9.62 0.51 -24.29
CA ALA A 462 -8.63 0.06 -25.26
C ALA A 462 -8.47 -1.46 -25.22
N ARG A 463 -7.96 -2.04 -26.33
CA ARG A 463 -7.67 -3.48 -26.43
C ARG A 463 -6.30 -3.66 -27.03
N SER A 464 -5.48 -4.52 -26.42
CA SER A 464 -4.23 -4.95 -27.04
C SER A 464 -4.55 -5.69 -28.35
N ARG A 465 -3.92 -5.27 -29.45
CA ARG A 465 -4.03 -5.95 -30.74
C ARG A 465 -3.43 -7.36 -30.73
N PHE A 466 -2.61 -7.65 -29.70
CA PHE A 466 -1.98 -8.94 -29.46
C PHE A 466 -2.78 -9.80 -28.47
N ALA A 467 -3.90 -9.30 -27.93
CA ALA A 467 -4.89 -10.16 -27.30
C ALA A 467 -5.54 -11.02 -28.39
N ALA A 468 -5.53 -12.34 -28.23
CA ALA A 468 -6.06 -13.28 -29.22
C ALA A 468 -7.45 -12.83 -29.72
N SER A 469 -7.57 -12.75 -31.04
CA SER A 469 -8.76 -12.26 -31.75
C SER A 469 -10.05 -12.91 -31.26
N GLY A 470 -10.97 -12.11 -30.70
CA GLY A 470 -12.40 -12.37 -30.86
C GLY A 470 -13.24 -12.75 -29.63
N GLU A 471 -12.74 -12.70 -28.40
CA GLU A 471 -13.62 -12.80 -27.21
C GLU A 471 -13.66 -11.50 -26.40
N PRO A 472 -14.82 -11.11 -25.84
CA PRO A 472 -14.90 -9.96 -24.94
C PRO A 472 -13.99 -10.21 -23.74
N LEU A 473 -13.20 -9.18 -23.37
CA LEU A 473 -12.45 -9.14 -22.11
C LEU A 473 -13.43 -8.95 -20.93
N ALA A 474 -14.23 -9.98 -20.69
CA ALA A 474 -14.89 -10.25 -19.44
C ALA A 474 -14.69 -11.74 -19.14
N ALA A 475 -13.93 -12.00 -18.07
CA ALA A 475 -13.87 -13.26 -17.31
C ALA A 475 -12.97 -14.45 -17.75
N VAL A 476 -12.19 -14.44 -18.86
CA VAL A 476 -11.51 -15.70 -19.29
C VAL A 476 -9.96 -15.74 -19.29
N THR A 477 -9.19 -14.71 -18.90
CA THR A 477 -7.69 -14.85 -18.88
C THR A 477 -6.93 -14.50 -17.61
N THR A 478 -7.59 -14.20 -16.49
CA THR A 478 -6.95 -14.09 -15.17
C THR A 478 -6.58 -15.45 -14.58
N ASP A 479 -7.41 -16.48 -14.76
CA ASP A 479 -7.22 -17.77 -14.07
C ASP A 479 -6.11 -18.64 -14.65
N ALA A 480 -5.95 -18.69 -15.97
CA ALA A 480 -4.91 -19.53 -16.61
C ALA A 480 -3.48 -18.97 -16.43
N ARG A 481 -3.32 -17.63 -16.42
CA ARG A 481 -2.02 -16.97 -16.19
C ARG A 481 -1.66 -16.97 -14.70
N GLY A 482 -2.64 -16.71 -13.82
CA GLY A 482 -2.50 -16.87 -12.38
C GLY A 482 -2.10 -18.29 -11.99
N ALA A 483 -2.76 -19.31 -12.55
CA ALA A 483 -2.43 -20.71 -12.32
C ALA A 483 -0.99 -21.07 -12.70
N LYS A 484 -0.47 -20.57 -13.84
CA LYS A 484 0.93 -20.80 -14.26
C LYS A 484 1.93 -20.11 -13.34
N ALA A 485 1.66 -18.90 -12.86
CA ALA A 485 2.54 -18.18 -11.93
C ALA A 485 2.57 -18.86 -10.54
N VAL A 486 1.40 -19.22 -10.01
CA VAL A 486 1.22 -19.99 -8.76
C VAL A 486 1.97 -21.32 -8.85
N SER A 487 1.81 -22.06 -9.95
CA SER A 487 2.47 -23.35 -10.18
C SER A 487 4.01 -23.24 -10.25
N ARG A 488 4.55 -22.26 -10.99
CA ARG A 488 6.00 -21.99 -11.05
C ARG A 488 6.58 -21.67 -9.68
N ARG A 489 5.85 -20.87 -8.89
CA ARG A 489 6.26 -20.50 -7.53
C ARG A 489 6.25 -21.70 -6.57
N ALA A 490 5.16 -22.48 -6.57
CA ALA A 490 5.07 -23.71 -5.78
C ALA A 490 6.21 -24.69 -6.10
N ALA A 491 6.55 -24.86 -7.39
CA ALA A 491 7.68 -25.70 -7.81
C ALA A 491 9.03 -25.17 -7.31
N SER A 492 9.21 -23.84 -7.27
CA SER A 492 10.43 -23.23 -6.71
C SER A 492 10.57 -23.48 -5.22
N LEU A 493 9.48 -23.40 -4.45
CA LEU A 493 9.47 -23.69 -3.02
C LEU A 493 9.75 -25.18 -2.75
N ALA A 494 9.19 -26.07 -3.57
CA ALA A 494 9.42 -27.51 -3.47
C ALA A 494 10.90 -27.88 -3.68
N ARG A 495 11.59 -27.23 -4.62
CA ARG A 495 13.04 -27.40 -4.81
C ARG A 495 13.85 -26.98 -3.58
N ALA A 496 13.45 -25.89 -2.92
CA ALA A 496 14.11 -25.44 -1.70
C ALA A 496 13.94 -26.46 -0.56
N VAL A 497 12.74 -27.03 -0.40
CA VAL A 497 12.46 -28.08 0.59
C VAL A 497 13.23 -29.36 0.28
N ALA A 498 13.27 -29.80 -0.98
CA ALA A 498 13.99 -31.03 -1.37
C ALA A 498 15.50 -30.98 -1.10
N SER A 499 16.07 -29.77 -1.05
CA SER A 499 17.49 -29.55 -0.73
C SER A 499 17.80 -29.46 0.77
N ALA A 500 16.79 -29.53 1.64
CA ALA A 500 16.93 -29.37 3.08
C ALA A 500 16.74 -30.71 3.82
N GLU A 501 17.56 -30.95 4.85
CA GLU A 501 17.38 -32.10 5.74
C GLU A 501 16.39 -31.76 6.86
N PRO A 502 15.28 -32.50 7.02
CA PRO A 502 14.31 -32.22 8.08
C PRO A 502 14.89 -32.55 9.46
N ALA A 503 14.90 -31.55 10.35
CA ALA A 503 15.40 -31.69 11.71
C ALA A 503 14.40 -32.40 12.64
N GLY A 504 14.55 -33.73 12.79
CA GLY A 504 13.81 -34.52 13.79
C GLY A 504 12.30 -34.68 13.50
N PRO A 505 11.51 -35.17 14.47
CA PRO A 505 10.08 -35.46 14.30
C PRO A 505 9.25 -34.23 13.90
N SER A 506 9.52 -33.07 14.50
CA SER A 506 8.83 -31.82 14.18
C SER A 506 9.14 -31.31 12.77
N GLY A 507 10.37 -31.54 12.28
CA GLY A 507 10.72 -31.30 10.88
C GLY A 507 9.96 -32.20 9.90
N GLN A 508 9.72 -33.47 10.25
CA GLN A 508 8.93 -34.40 9.43
C GLN A 508 7.45 -33.96 9.34
N CYS A 509 6.88 -33.46 10.43
CA CYS A 509 5.53 -32.89 10.42
C CYS A 509 5.42 -31.68 9.47
N LEU A 510 6.43 -30.78 9.46
CA LEU A 510 6.45 -29.66 8.52
C LEU A 510 6.49 -30.10 7.05
N VAL A 511 7.29 -31.12 6.73
CA VAL A 511 7.35 -31.68 5.37
C VAL A 511 6.00 -32.28 4.96
N ALA A 512 5.35 -33.03 5.84
CA ALA A 512 4.02 -33.59 5.57
C ALA A 512 2.96 -32.50 5.32
N LEU A 513 2.99 -31.42 6.11
CA LEU A 513 2.13 -30.25 5.89
C LEU A 513 2.42 -29.56 4.56
N PHE A 514 3.70 -29.39 4.23
CA PHE A 514 4.14 -28.77 2.98
C PHE A 514 3.66 -29.57 1.76
N ASP A 515 3.84 -30.90 1.78
CA ASP A 515 3.40 -31.76 0.68
C ASP A 515 1.87 -31.77 0.52
N GLY A 516 1.13 -31.84 1.63
CA GLY A 516 -0.32 -31.79 1.59
C GLY A 516 -0.86 -30.44 1.09
N ALA A 517 -0.26 -29.32 1.50
CA ALA A 517 -0.59 -27.99 1.01
C ALA A 517 -0.23 -27.83 -0.48
N ARG A 518 0.86 -28.45 -0.94
CA ARG A 518 1.30 -28.40 -2.35
C ARG A 518 0.33 -29.14 -3.26
N VAL A 519 -0.15 -30.31 -2.82
CA VAL A 519 -1.21 -31.05 -3.51
C VAL A 519 -2.49 -30.22 -3.56
N SER A 520 -2.87 -29.59 -2.44
CA SER A 520 -4.08 -28.75 -2.37
C SER A 520 -3.97 -27.50 -3.26
N ALA A 521 -2.78 -26.89 -3.37
CA ALA A 521 -2.54 -25.76 -4.26
C ALA A 521 -2.65 -26.15 -5.74
N ALA A 522 -2.17 -27.35 -6.10
CA ALA A 522 -2.32 -27.89 -7.45
C ALA A 522 -3.78 -28.24 -7.77
N GLU A 523 -4.53 -28.76 -6.80
CA GLU A 523 -5.96 -29.09 -6.94
C GLU A 523 -6.85 -27.83 -7.01
N ALA A 524 -6.50 -26.78 -6.26
CA ALA A 524 -7.17 -25.49 -6.32
C ALA A 524 -6.99 -24.77 -7.68
N GLY A 525 -5.93 -25.07 -8.42
CA GLY A 525 -5.68 -24.50 -9.74
C GLY A 525 -5.20 -23.05 -9.71
N GLY A 526 -5.91 -22.16 -10.42
CA GLY A 526 -5.68 -20.71 -10.40
C GLY A 526 -6.42 -20.01 -9.26
N GLY A 527 -6.43 -18.67 -9.25
CA GLY A 527 -7.26 -17.89 -8.32
C GLY A 527 -6.69 -17.70 -6.90
N GLU A 528 -7.51 -17.10 -6.04
CA GLU A 528 -7.09 -16.58 -4.73
C GLU A 528 -6.73 -17.70 -3.74
N THR A 529 -7.50 -18.80 -3.70
CA THR A 529 -7.22 -19.96 -2.84
C THR A 529 -5.83 -20.55 -3.12
N ALA A 530 -5.50 -20.75 -4.40
CA ALA A 530 -4.21 -21.31 -4.80
C ALA A 530 -3.06 -20.35 -4.48
N ARG A 531 -3.25 -19.04 -4.70
CA ARG A 531 -2.27 -18.00 -4.33
C ARG A 531 -2.02 -17.98 -2.82
N ARG A 532 -3.06 -18.03 -2.00
CA ARG A 532 -2.94 -18.04 -0.53
C ARG A 532 -2.26 -19.30 -0.03
N LEU A 533 -2.54 -20.46 -0.61
CA LEU A 533 -1.80 -21.69 -0.31
C LEU A 533 -0.31 -21.54 -0.64
N VAL A 534 0.05 -20.86 -1.73
CA VAL A 534 1.47 -20.65 -2.08
C VAL A 534 2.16 -19.64 -1.16
N GLU A 535 1.59 -18.45 -0.99
CA GLU A 535 2.28 -17.33 -0.33
C GLU A 535 2.14 -17.34 1.20
N SER A 536 1.02 -17.84 1.72
CA SER A 536 0.72 -17.84 3.16
C SER A 536 0.84 -19.22 3.82
N VAL A 537 1.03 -20.30 3.05
CA VAL A 537 1.24 -21.67 3.59
C VAL A 537 2.55 -22.28 3.12
N LEU A 538 2.75 -22.47 1.82
CA LEU A 538 3.96 -23.13 1.29
C LEU A 538 5.22 -22.33 1.55
N ARG A 539 5.20 -21.01 1.35
CA ARG A 539 6.35 -20.14 1.63
C ARG A 539 6.82 -20.24 3.08
N PRO A 540 5.98 -19.95 4.11
CA PRO A 540 6.45 -20.03 5.49
C PRO A 540 6.87 -21.45 5.89
N LEU A 541 6.19 -22.50 5.42
CA LEU A 541 6.61 -23.88 5.67
C LEU A 541 7.98 -24.19 5.04
N ALA A 542 8.22 -23.76 3.81
CA ALA A 542 9.52 -23.94 3.14
C ALA A 542 10.65 -23.17 3.85
N GLU A 543 10.38 -21.96 4.35
CA GLU A 543 11.34 -21.20 5.16
C GLU A 543 11.61 -21.89 6.51
N ALA A 544 10.59 -22.48 7.13
CA ALA A 544 10.72 -23.22 8.39
C ALA A 544 11.55 -24.50 8.23
N ILE A 545 11.37 -25.22 7.11
CA ILE A 545 12.10 -26.45 6.80
C ILE A 545 13.55 -26.14 6.37
N SER A 546 13.75 -25.15 5.50
CA SER A 546 15.07 -24.85 4.94
C SER A 546 15.95 -23.98 5.85
N GLY A 547 15.36 -23.29 6.84
CA GLY A 547 16.05 -22.33 7.68
C GLY A 547 16.53 -21.07 6.94
N ARG A 548 16.07 -20.85 5.71
CA ARG A 548 16.46 -19.72 4.85
C ARG A 548 15.22 -18.95 4.41
N ARG A 549 15.34 -17.63 4.25
CA ARG A 549 14.29 -16.80 3.65
C ARG A 549 14.19 -17.01 2.15
N LEU A 550 12.97 -17.09 1.62
CA LEU A 550 12.70 -17.35 0.21
C LEU A 550 11.93 -16.16 -0.39
N ARG A 551 12.67 -15.25 -1.06
CA ARG A 551 12.12 -14.03 -1.69
C ARG A 551 10.88 -14.32 -2.56
N THR A 552 9.85 -13.50 -2.46
CA THR A 552 8.60 -13.53 -3.25
C THR A 552 8.70 -12.61 -4.48
N ARG A 553 8.02 -12.95 -5.59
CA ARG A 553 8.00 -12.17 -6.85
C ARG A 553 6.60 -12.12 -7.50
N THR A 554 5.54 -12.45 -6.77
CA THR A 554 4.18 -12.60 -7.31
C THR A 554 3.33 -11.37 -6.97
N LYS A 555 2.75 -10.73 -8.02
CA LYS A 555 1.82 -9.58 -7.92
C LYS A 555 0.46 -10.06 -7.38
N PRO A 556 -0.25 -9.25 -6.57
CA PRO A 556 -1.59 -9.60 -6.12
C PRO A 556 -2.66 -9.50 -7.23
N ALA A 557 -3.71 -10.32 -7.15
CA ALA A 557 -4.97 -10.12 -7.87
C ALA A 557 -5.94 -9.26 -7.02
N GLY A 558 -6.92 -8.63 -7.66
CA GLY A 558 -8.01 -7.89 -6.98
C GLY A 558 -8.85 -8.80 -6.06
N PRO A 559 -9.78 -8.24 -5.27
CA PRO A 559 -10.63 -9.01 -4.36
C PRO A 559 -11.57 -9.93 -5.15
N GLY A 560 -11.10 -11.14 -5.46
CA GLY A 560 -11.89 -12.21 -6.05
C GLY A 560 -12.56 -13.02 -4.94
N GLY A 561 -13.85 -13.26 -5.08
CA GLY A 561 -14.59 -14.16 -4.20
C GLY A 561 -13.97 -15.56 -4.18
N VAL A 562 -14.18 -16.26 -3.07
CA VAL A 562 -13.73 -17.65 -2.91
C VAL A 562 -14.50 -18.52 -3.90
N ASP A 563 -13.81 -19.16 -4.85
CA ASP A 563 -14.46 -20.07 -5.79
C ASP A 563 -15.13 -21.22 -5.03
N ALA A 564 -16.45 -21.27 -5.14
CA ALA A 564 -17.26 -22.34 -4.58
C ALA A 564 -17.24 -23.54 -5.53
N GLY A 565 -16.40 -24.55 -5.26
CA GLY A 565 -16.53 -25.82 -5.96
C GLY A 565 -15.36 -26.81 -5.88
N ALA A 566 -15.32 -27.63 -4.82
CA ALA A 566 -15.00 -29.06 -4.87
C ALA A 566 -15.06 -29.64 -3.44
N THR A 567 -15.97 -30.58 -3.17
CA THR A 567 -16.10 -31.24 -1.85
C THR A 567 -14.81 -31.95 -1.40
N ALA A 568 -13.94 -32.31 -2.35
CA ALA A 568 -12.63 -32.91 -2.07
C ALA A 568 -11.58 -31.90 -1.56
N LEU A 569 -11.48 -30.72 -2.16
CA LEU A 569 -10.55 -29.66 -1.74
C LEU A 569 -10.90 -29.15 -0.33
N ASP A 570 -12.19 -28.97 -0.05
CA ASP A 570 -12.68 -28.59 1.28
C ASP A 570 -12.26 -29.62 2.35
N ALA A 571 -12.45 -30.92 2.09
CA ALA A 571 -12.05 -31.97 3.02
C ALA A 571 -10.53 -31.98 3.28
N ARG A 572 -9.71 -31.72 2.26
CA ARG A 572 -8.24 -31.61 2.40
C ARG A 572 -7.83 -30.38 3.20
N LEU A 573 -8.38 -29.21 2.88
CA LEU A 573 -8.10 -27.96 3.61
C LEU A 573 -8.47 -28.10 5.08
N TRP A 574 -9.62 -28.72 5.38
CA TRP A 574 -10.02 -29.03 6.74
C TRP A 574 -9.01 -29.95 7.45
N LYS A 575 -8.59 -31.04 6.80
CA LYS A 575 -7.58 -31.95 7.37
C LYS A 575 -6.24 -31.25 7.62
N LEU A 576 -5.78 -30.44 6.67
CA LEU A 576 -4.54 -29.65 6.80
C LEU A 576 -4.63 -28.66 7.95
N ALA A 577 -5.78 -27.98 8.12
CA ALA A 577 -5.99 -27.08 9.25
C ALA A 577 -5.93 -27.82 10.59
N GLN A 578 -6.49 -29.02 10.70
CA GLN A 578 -6.39 -29.86 11.90
C GLN A 578 -4.95 -30.33 12.16
N ASP A 579 -4.24 -30.76 11.12
CA ASP A 579 -2.86 -31.26 11.23
C ASP A 579 -1.88 -30.13 11.60
N ALA A 580 -2.02 -28.97 10.99
CA ALA A 580 -1.22 -27.79 11.30
C ALA A 580 -1.48 -27.31 12.73
N SER A 581 -2.75 -27.33 13.17
CA SER A 581 -3.13 -26.97 14.54
C SER A 581 -2.59 -27.97 15.57
N THR A 582 -2.63 -29.26 15.27
CA THR A 582 -2.07 -30.32 16.13
C THR A 582 -0.55 -30.21 16.22
N THR A 583 0.11 -29.99 15.09
CA THR A 583 1.56 -29.77 15.01
C THR A 583 1.97 -28.53 15.80
N LEU A 584 1.19 -27.45 15.70
CA LEU A 584 1.43 -26.22 16.47
C LEU A 584 1.18 -26.40 17.97
N ALA A 585 0.17 -27.18 18.37
CA ALA A 585 -0.12 -27.48 19.77
C ALA A 585 1.03 -28.25 20.44
N GLY A 586 1.60 -29.23 19.74
CA GLY A 586 2.71 -30.06 20.21
C GLY A 586 4.11 -29.56 19.83
N TRP A 587 4.24 -28.33 19.32
CA TRP A 587 5.50 -27.85 18.76
C TRP A 587 6.61 -27.72 19.82
N ASP A 588 7.70 -28.46 19.61
CA ASP A 588 8.91 -28.47 20.46
C ASP A 588 10.17 -27.95 19.73
N GLY A 589 10.05 -27.54 18.47
CA GLY A 589 11.15 -27.06 17.63
C GLY A 589 11.52 -25.59 17.86
N ALA A 590 12.41 -25.06 17.01
CA ALA A 590 12.92 -23.69 17.14
C ALA A 590 11.81 -22.61 17.11
N PRO A 591 11.89 -21.54 17.94
CA PRO A 591 10.87 -20.49 18.00
C PRO A 591 10.62 -19.78 16.66
N GLY A 592 11.66 -19.56 15.85
CA GLY A 592 11.52 -18.96 14.53
C GLY A 592 10.71 -19.82 13.55
N ALA A 593 10.91 -21.15 13.59
CA ALA A 593 10.11 -22.10 12.82
C ALA A 593 8.68 -22.20 13.35
N GLN A 594 8.48 -22.07 14.68
CA GLN A 594 7.14 -21.97 15.27
C GLN A 594 6.36 -20.78 14.71
N THR A 595 7.00 -19.60 14.59
CA THR A 595 6.39 -18.39 14.03
C THR A 595 5.92 -18.61 12.59
N LEU A 596 6.72 -19.29 11.77
CA LEU A 596 6.34 -19.62 10.39
C LEU A 596 5.22 -20.66 10.33
N LEU A 597 5.23 -21.66 11.23
CA LEU A 597 4.13 -22.61 11.39
C LEU A 597 2.83 -21.90 11.83
N MET A 598 2.90 -20.95 12.74
CA MET A 598 1.75 -20.14 13.16
C MET A 598 1.14 -19.36 11.98
N GLU A 599 1.96 -18.83 11.08
CA GLU A 599 1.50 -18.16 9.85
C GLU A 599 0.77 -19.14 8.92
N ALA A 600 1.39 -20.29 8.65
CA ALA A 600 0.79 -21.34 7.82
C ALA A 600 -0.53 -21.87 8.41
N THR A 601 -0.57 -22.11 9.73
CA THR A 601 -1.77 -22.57 10.44
C THR A 601 -2.88 -21.53 10.38
N ALA A 602 -2.57 -20.24 10.54
CA ALA A 602 -3.57 -19.17 10.40
C ALA A 602 -4.22 -19.16 9.01
N ALA A 603 -3.41 -19.24 7.95
CA ALA A 603 -3.91 -19.25 6.58
C ALA A 603 -4.75 -20.52 6.28
N LEU A 604 -4.33 -21.68 6.77
CA LEU A 604 -5.09 -22.94 6.61
C LEU A 604 -6.43 -22.91 7.36
N GLN A 605 -6.47 -22.40 8.59
CA GLN A 605 -7.72 -22.27 9.34
C GLN A 605 -8.68 -21.31 8.63
N ASP A 606 -8.20 -20.17 8.15
CA ASP A 606 -9.02 -19.21 7.42
C ASP A 606 -9.58 -19.80 6.11
N LEU A 607 -8.74 -20.45 5.30
CA LEU A 607 -9.17 -21.13 4.07
C LEU A 607 -10.19 -22.24 4.34
N ALA A 608 -10.01 -23.03 5.41
CA ALA A 608 -10.94 -24.11 5.77
C ALA A 608 -12.28 -23.62 6.34
N LEU A 609 -12.37 -22.37 6.80
CA LEU A 609 -13.60 -21.78 7.35
C LEU A 609 -14.34 -20.90 6.32
N GLY A 610 -13.61 -20.32 5.36
CA GLY A 610 -14.15 -19.44 4.33
C GLY A 610 -15.09 -20.15 3.33
N VAL A 611 -14.92 -21.45 3.10
CA VAL A 611 -15.62 -22.22 2.06
C VAL A 611 -16.87 -22.98 2.54
N VAL A 612 -17.23 -22.90 3.82
CA VAL A 612 -18.34 -23.70 4.40
C VAL A 612 -19.56 -22.88 4.84
N PRO A 613 -20.78 -23.46 4.76
CA PRO A 613 -21.98 -22.84 5.29
C PRO A 613 -21.92 -22.63 6.81
N ALA A 614 -22.66 -21.63 7.32
CA ALA A 614 -22.61 -21.20 8.73
C ALA A 614 -22.88 -22.34 9.74
N ASN A 615 -23.77 -23.28 9.42
CA ASN A 615 -24.07 -24.43 10.28
C ASN A 615 -22.90 -25.41 10.45
N VAL A 616 -22.01 -25.52 9.45
CA VAL A 616 -20.80 -26.36 9.52
C VAL A 616 -19.63 -25.60 10.15
N ARG A 617 -19.56 -24.27 9.90
CA ARG A 617 -18.49 -23.39 10.39
C ARG A 617 -18.36 -23.42 11.92
N GLY A 618 -19.48 -23.36 12.65
CA GLY A 618 -19.49 -23.42 14.12
C GLY A 618 -18.86 -24.71 14.68
N ALA A 619 -19.15 -25.87 14.07
CA ALA A 619 -18.57 -27.14 14.49
C ALA A 619 -17.06 -27.22 14.22
N ARG A 620 -16.61 -26.72 13.05
CA ARG A 620 -15.18 -26.64 12.72
C ARG A 620 -14.42 -25.72 13.68
N LEU A 621 -14.98 -24.56 14.01
CA LEU A 621 -14.40 -23.65 15.00
C LEU A 621 -14.25 -24.29 16.38
N ALA A 622 -15.29 -24.98 16.86
CA ALA A 622 -15.22 -25.69 18.14
C ALA A 622 -14.10 -26.73 18.16
N ALA A 623 -13.94 -27.50 17.06
CA ALA A 623 -12.87 -28.49 16.94
C ALA A 623 -11.47 -27.85 16.90
N LEU A 624 -11.26 -26.77 16.13
CA LEU A 624 -9.98 -26.06 16.11
C LEU A 624 -9.64 -25.47 17.48
N ARG A 625 -10.62 -24.89 18.18
CA ARG A 625 -10.44 -24.35 19.54
C ARG A 625 -10.01 -25.43 20.51
N GLN A 626 -10.62 -26.62 20.42
CA GLN A 626 -10.21 -27.76 21.25
C GLN A 626 -8.75 -28.16 21.01
N LEU A 627 -8.27 -28.15 19.75
CA LEU A 627 -6.88 -28.50 19.42
C LEU A 627 -5.87 -27.50 19.99
N LEU A 628 -6.20 -26.21 20.04
CA LEU A 628 -5.31 -25.15 20.53
C LEU A 628 -5.63 -24.69 21.96
N ALA A 629 -6.54 -25.34 22.68
CA ALA A 629 -7.00 -24.94 24.02
C ALA A 629 -5.86 -24.85 25.06
N GLY A 630 -4.76 -25.60 24.86
CA GLY A 630 -3.58 -25.57 25.73
C GLY A 630 -2.68 -24.35 25.56
N ARG A 631 -2.91 -23.48 24.57
CA ARG A 631 -2.10 -22.28 24.33
C ARG A 631 -2.76 -21.04 24.94
N ALA A 632 -1.96 -20.19 25.59
CA ALA A 632 -2.45 -18.92 26.11
C ALA A 632 -2.71 -17.90 24.99
N PRO A 633 -3.55 -16.87 25.21
CA PRO A 633 -3.71 -15.76 24.28
C PRO A 633 -2.38 -15.01 24.04
N GLU A 634 -1.96 -14.92 22.78
CA GLU A 634 -0.69 -14.30 22.36
C GLU A 634 -0.86 -13.56 21.03
N ILE A 635 -0.12 -12.47 20.85
CA ILE A 635 0.15 -11.83 19.56
C ILE A 635 1.64 -11.93 19.30
N ARG A 636 2.02 -12.64 18.24
CA ARG A 636 3.42 -12.75 17.80
C ARG A 636 3.67 -11.96 16.52
N CYS A 637 4.71 -11.14 16.49
CA CYS A 637 5.07 -10.36 15.31
C CYS A 637 5.92 -11.21 14.36
N ALA A 638 5.38 -11.61 13.20
CA ALA A 638 6.21 -12.21 12.16
C ALA A 638 7.18 -11.16 11.60
N HIS A 639 8.42 -11.58 11.29
CA HIS A 639 9.42 -10.65 10.78
C HIS A 639 9.10 -10.23 9.36
N ASN A 640 8.97 -8.92 9.13
CA ASN A 640 8.40 -8.35 7.89
C ASN A 640 7.09 -9.04 7.48
N GLY A 641 6.29 -9.46 8.47
CA GLY A 641 5.10 -10.26 8.26
C GLY A 641 3.91 -9.82 9.11
N PRO A 642 2.84 -10.61 9.14
CA PRO A 642 1.61 -10.28 9.87
C PRO A 642 1.79 -10.34 11.39
N TYR A 643 0.74 -9.91 12.11
CA TYR A 643 0.56 -10.29 13.51
C TYR A 643 -0.12 -11.66 13.58
N LEU A 644 0.51 -12.61 14.25
CA LEU A 644 0.01 -13.96 14.44
C LEU A 644 -0.71 -14.01 15.79
N VAL A 645 -2.03 -14.12 15.75
CA VAL A 645 -2.90 -14.04 16.93
C VAL A 645 -3.34 -15.44 17.30
N THR A 646 -3.12 -15.84 18.55
CA THR A 646 -3.54 -17.14 19.10
C THR A 646 -4.57 -16.91 20.20
N ASN A 647 -5.68 -17.66 20.17
CA ASN A 647 -6.72 -17.73 21.20
C ASN A 647 -7.24 -16.36 21.70
N ALA A 648 -7.31 -15.36 20.82
CA ALA A 648 -8.01 -14.11 21.09
C ALA A 648 -9.50 -14.28 20.74
N GLU A 649 -10.30 -14.66 21.73
CA GLU A 649 -11.73 -14.99 21.52
C GLU A 649 -12.63 -13.77 21.26
N ARG A 650 -12.22 -12.57 21.70
CA ARG A 650 -12.97 -11.34 21.49
C ARG A 650 -12.25 -10.45 20.50
N VAL A 651 -12.70 -10.50 19.26
CA VAL A 651 -12.23 -9.59 18.23
C VAL A 651 -13.44 -8.81 17.73
N ARG A 652 -13.36 -7.49 17.79
CA ARG A 652 -14.44 -6.61 17.38
C ARG A 652 -14.05 -5.75 16.20
N ASP A 653 -14.98 -5.54 15.28
CA ASP A 653 -14.84 -4.53 14.24
C ASP A 653 -15.03 -3.11 14.81
N TRP A 654 -14.89 -2.12 13.95
CA TRP A 654 -15.02 -0.71 14.31
C TRP A 654 -16.45 -0.28 14.64
N LEU A 655 -17.43 -1.09 14.26
CA LEU A 655 -18.84 -0.92 14.60
C LEU A 655 -19.17 -1.50 15.98
N GLY A 656 -18.22 -2.21 16.61
CA GLY A 656 -18.37 -2.87 17.90
C GLY A 656 -19.01 -4.25 17.82
N GLN A 657 -19.06 -4.86 16.63
CA GLN A 657 -19.59 -6.20 16.40
C GLN A 657 -18.49 -7.24 16.64
N GLU A 658 -18.83 -8.35 17.31
CA GLU A 658 -17.91 -9.48 17.46
C GLU A 658 -17.73 -10.17 16.11
N ILE A 659 -16.48 -10.38 15.71
CA ILE A 659 -16.10 -11.15 14.53
C ILE A 659 -15.90 -12.59 14.96
N GLU A 660 -16.45 -13.52 14.19
CA GLU A 660 -16.21 -14.94 14.41
C GLU A 660 -14.75 -15.29 14.05
N THR A 661 -13.96 -15.68 15.05
CA THR A 661 -12.52 -15.90 14.89
C THR A 661 -12.09 -17.35 15.11
N ALA A 662 -11.13 -17.76 14.29
CA ALA A 662 -10.39 -19.00 14.47
C ALA A 662 -9.38 -18.85 15.63
N PRO A 663 -8.98 -19.95 16.30
CA PRO A 663 -8.00 -19.90 17.38
C PRO A 663 -6.59 -19.53 16.95
N GLN A 664 -6.25 -19.63 15.65
CA GLN A 664 -5.01 -19.08 15.10
C GLN A 664 -5.33 -18.20 13.89
N MET A 665 -4.87 -16.95 13.92
CA MET A 665 -5.15 -15.95 12.86
C MET A 665 -3.88 -15.19 12.47
N ALA A 666 -3.92 -14.57 11.28
CA ALA A 666 -2.88 -13.67 10.79
C ALA A 666 -3.53 -12.33 10.46
N PHE A 667 -3.24 -11.29 11.24
CA PHE A 667 -3.74 -9.93 11.03
C PHE A 667 -2.75 -9.10 10.21
N CYS A 668 -3.30 -8.31 9.28
CA CYS A 668 -2.52 -7.47 8.39
C CYS A 668 -1.73 -6.41 9.17
N ARG A 669 -0.41 -6.39 8.97
CA ARG A 669 0.49 -5.40 9.56
C ARG A 669 0.99 -4.37 8.56
N CYS A 670 0.94 -4.71 7.27
CA CYS A 670 1.57 -3.95 6.20
C CYS A 670 0.67 -2.90 5.54
N GLY A 671 -0.61 -2.81 5.89
CA GLY A 671 -1.54 -1.87 5.25
C GLY A 671 -2.08 -2.29 3.88
N GLU A 672 -1.57 -3.37 3.27
CA GLU A 672 -1.86 -3.68 1.85
C GLU A 672 -2.73 -4.91 1.60
N SER A 673 -3.13 -5.67 2.63
CA SER A 673 -3.99 -6.86 2.43
C SER A 673 -5.31 -6.50 1.74
N GLY A 674 -5.77 -7.31 0.78
CA GLY A 674 -7.05 -7.11 0.11
C GLY A 674 -8.27 -7.52 0.97
N ILE A 675 -8.04 -8.28 2.04
CA ILE A 675 -9.07 -8.86 2.92
C ILE A 675 -8.86 -8.46 4.39
N LYS A 676 -8.45 -7.21 4.63
CA LYS A 676 -8.27 -6.68 6.00
C LYS A 676 -9.55 -6.92 6.81
N PRO A 677 -9.42 -7.28 8.10
CA PRO A 677 -8.22 -7.25 8.95
C PRO A 677 -7.26 -8.44 8.76
N VAL A 678 -7.62 -9.46 7.97
CA VAL A 678 -6.82 -10.67 7.76
C VAL A 678 -5.66 -10.38 6.81
N CYS A 679 -4.54 -11.07 6.98
CA CYS A 679 -3.38 -11.02 6.09
C CYS A 679 -3.53 -12.04 4.95
N ASP A 680 -3.35 -11.57 3.73
CA ASP A 680 -3.38 -12.38 2.50
C ASP A 680 -1.98 -12.66 1.92
N GLY A 681 -0.93 -12.39 2.70
CA GLY A 681 0.46 -12.63 2.33
C GLY A 681 1.14 -11.50 1.55
N ARG A 682 0.45 -10.40 1.18
CA ARG A 682 1.06 -9.27 0.44
C ARG A 682 2.25 -8.63 1.14
N CYS A 683 2.32 -8.71 2.47
CA CYS A 683 3.47 -8.23 3.25
C CYS A 683 4.81 -8.85 2.81
N ALA A 684 4.78 -10.02 2.17
CA ALA A 684 5.99 -10.68 1.68
C ALA A 684 6.52 -10.01 0.40
N SER A 685 5.66 -9.46 -0.46
CA SER A 685 6.04 -8.92 -1.78
C SER A 685 5.96 -7.39 -1.90
N ASN A 686 5.30 -6.70 -0.96
CA ASN A 686 5.09 -5.25 -1.01
C ASN A 686 6.21 -4.41 -0.37
N GLY A 687 7.38 -4.99 -0.09
CA GLY A 687 8.50 -4.28 0.53
C GLY A 687 8.33 -3.92 2.01
N PHE A 688 7.29 -4.42 2.69
CA PHE A 688 7.05 -4.12 4.11
C PHE A 688 8.25 -4.45 5.01
N THR A 689 8.60 -3.50 5.89
CA THR A 689 9.63 -3.66 6.92
C THR A 689 9.08 -3.44 8.32
N ASP A 690 9.48 -4.32 9.24
CA ASP A 690 9.15 -4.20 10.67
C ASP A 690 10.12 -3.30 11.46
N ARG A 691 11.11 -2.71 10.79
CA ARG A 691 12.09 -1.79 11.38
C ARG A 691 11.41 -0.54 11.94
N LYS A 692 11.89 -0.09 13.10
CA LYS A 692 11.53 1.20 13.68
C LYS A 692 12.26 2.32 12.95
N ASP A 693 11.60 3.44 12.77
CA ASP A 693 12.19 4.63 12.17
C ASP A 693 13.19 5.28 13.14
N PRO A 694 14.39 5.69 12.68
CA PRO A 694 15.32 6.47 13.49
C PRO A 694 14.74 7.80 14.00
N LYS A 695 13.82 8.43 13.25
CA LYS A 695 13.16 9.70 13.56
C LYS A 695 11.94 9.56 14.47
N ARG A 696 11.61 8.35 14.95
CA ARG A 696 10.46 8.14 15.86
C ARG A 696 10.57 9.01 17.11
N VAL A 697 9.43 9.35 17.69
CA VAL A 697 9.38 10.03 18.99
C VAL A 697 10.18 9.23 20.03
N PRO A 698 11.18 9.85 20.69
CA PRO A 698 12.00 9.17 21.69
C PRO A 698 11.17 8.59 22.84
N ASP A 699 11.68 7.51 23.45
CA ASP A 699 11.12 7.00 24.70
C ASP A 699 11.48 7.97 25.83
N GLN A 700 10.54 8.85 26.13
CA GLN A 700 10.68 9.87 27.16
C GLN A 700 9.39 9.94 27.96
N ARG A 701 9.51 9.82 29.29
CA ARG A 701 8.40 9.90 30.21
C ARG A 701 8.39 11.27 30.88
N ASP A 702 7.42 12.08 30.54
CA ASP A 702 7.19 13.40 31.11
C ASP A 702 6.30 13.30 32.36
N ILE A 703 6.51 14.23 33.30
CA ILE A 703 5.86 14.26 34.61
C ILE A 703 5.21 15.64 34.80
N TYR A 704 3.92 15.65 35.11
CA TYR A 704 3.13 16.86 35.31
C TYR A 704 2.52 16.83 36.70
N ASP A 705 3.05 17.64 37.61
CA ASP A 705 2.58 17.71 38.99
C ASP A 705 1.32 18.59 39.11
N GLY A 706 0.31 18.07 39.81
CA GLY A 706 -0.95 18.74 40.10
C GLY A 706 -1.23 18.83 41.59
N VAL A 707 -2.27 19.59 41.95
CA VAL A 707 -2.70 19.73 43.36
C VAL A 707 -3.33 18.43 43.89
N GLN A 708 -4.06 17.69 43.04
CA GLN A 708 -4.80 16.48 43.44
C GLN A 708 -4.10 15.18 43.02
N LEU A 709 -3.36 15.20 41.91
CA LEU A 709 -2.64 14.05 41.36
C LEU A 709 -1.49 14.52 40.47
N THR A 710 -0.54 13.63 40.18
CA THR A 710 0.49 13.82 39.14
C THR A 710 0.10 13.00 37.91
N VAL A 711 0.19 13.58 36.71
CA VAL A 711 -0.01 12.87 35.43
C VAL A 711 1.34 12.53 34.82
N PHE A 712 1.45 11.33 34.26
CA PHE A 712 2.58 10.91 33.46
C PHE A 712 2.17 10.73 32.01
N ASP A 713 3.03 11.14 31.09
CA ASP A 713 2.87 10.94 29.65
C ASP A 713 4.15 10.38 29.05
N ASN A 714 4.02 9.54 28.03
CA ASN A 714 5.14 9.15 27.19
C ASN A 714 4.71 9.20 25.73
N ARG A 715 5.09 10.28 25.05
CA ARG A 715 4.75 10.51 23.64
C ARG A 715 5.31 9.44 22.71
N GLY A 716 6.39 8.76 23.09
CA GLY A 716 6.92 7.60 22.35
C GLY A 716 5.95 6.40 22.29
N ILE A 717 4.93 6.36 23.15
CA ILE A 717 3.90 5.31 23.19
C ILE A 717 2.61 5.78 22.50
N CYS A 718 2.40 7.10 22.41
CA CYS A 718 1.12 7.69 22.02
C CYS A 718 0.72 7.30 20.58
N GLN A 719 -0.50 6.82 20.41
CA GLN A 719 -1.09 6.57 19.09
C GLN A 719 -1.76 7.81 18.46
N HIS A 720 -1.74 8.95 19.16
CA HIS A 720 -2.39 10.21 18.75
C HIS A 720 -3.90 10.08 18.48
N SER A 721 -4.64 9.38 19.36
CA SER A 721 -6.07 9.10 19.17
C SER A 721 -7.04 10.25 19.50
N GLY A 722 -6.57 11.38 20.04
CA GLY A 722 -7.44 12.51 20.44
C GLY A 722 -8.29 12.30 21.71
N PHE A 723 -8.58 11.06 22.14
CA PHE A 723 -9.47 10.80 23.29
C PHE A 723 -9.24 11.62 24.57
N CYS A 724 -7.99 11.94 24.91
CA CYS A 724 -7.68 12.73 26.09
C CYS A 724 -8.02 14.21 25.89
N THR A 725 -7.63 14.78 24.74
CA THR A 725 -7.90 16.19 24.37
C THR A 725 -9.38 16.42 24.10
N ASP A 726 -10.06 15.49 23.42
CA ASP A 726 -11.48 15.62 23.07
C ASP A 726 -12.38 15.53 24.30
N ARG A 727 -11.97 14.71 25.28
CA ARG A 727 -12.76 14.47 26.49
C ARG A 727 -12.55 15.54 27.55
N LEU A 728 -11.31 15.97 27.75
CA LEU A 728 -10.95 16.86 28.86
C LEU A 728 -9.96 17.92 28.39
N GLY A 729 -10.40 18.74 27.44
CA GLY A 729 -9.61 19.83 26.85
C GLY A 729 -9.17 20.92 27.83
N THR A 730 -9.71 20.93 29.06
CA THR A 730 -9.24 21.80 30.15
C THR A 730 -7.98 21.26 30.85
N VAL A 731 -7.64 19.99 30.65
CA VAL A 731 -6.47 19.32 31.23
C VAL A 731 -5.48 18.89 30.15
N PHE A 732 -5.95 18.37 29.00
CA PHE A 732 -5.10 17.91 27.90
C PHE A 732 -5.23 18.87 26.71
N HIS A 733 -4.13 19.47 26.28
CA HIS A 733 -4.13 20.55 25.29
C HIS A 733 -3.38 20.16 24.03
N THR A 734 -3.75 20.73 22.88
CA THR A 734 -2.98 20.58 21.63
C THR A 734 -1.88 21.64 21.49
N GLU A 735 -1.99 22.74 22.23
CA GLU A 735 -1.06 23.87 22.20
C GLU A 735 -0.50 24.16 23.60
N GLY A 736 0.76 24.59 23.67
CA GLY A 736 1.44 24.88 24.94
C GLY A 736 1.85 23.62 25.72
N ALA A 737 1.83 23.69 27.05
CA ALA A 737 2.09 22.53 27.90
C ALA A 737 0.97 21.49 27.68
N PHE A 738 1.35 20.25 27.35
CA PHE A 738 0.36 19.23 26.98
C PHE A 738 -0.65 18.94 28.10
N VAL A 739 -0.20 18.87 29.36
CA VAL A 739 -1.05 18.53 30.50
C VAL A 739 -1.05 19.66 31.53
N THR A 740 -2.25 20.07 31.93
CA THR A 740 -2.51 20.94 33.09
C THR A 740 -3.32 20.14 34.13
N PRO A 741 -2.66 19.38 35.04
CA PRO A 741 -3.34 18.45 35.95
C PRO A 741 -4.36 19.09 36.90
N SER A 742 -4.30 20.41 37.10
CA SER A 742 -5.25 21.14 37.96
C SER A 742 -6.43 21.75 37.19
N GLY A 743 -6.56 21.45 35.89
CA GLY A 743 -7.61 21.99 35.01
C GLY A 743 -8.94 21.23 35.03
N GLY A 744 -9.08 20.18 35.83
CA GLY A 744 -10.29 19.35 35.91
C GLY A 744 -10.38 18.62 37.24
N ARG A 745 -11.52 17.96 37.50
CA ARG A 745 -11.69 17.18 38.73
C ARG A 745 -10.88 15.88 38.65
N MET A 746 -10.36 15.43 39.79
CA MET A 746 -9.60 14.17 39.91
C MET A 746 -10.28 12.98 39.22
N ASP A 747 -11.60 12.79 39.40
CA ASP A 747 -12.32 11.66 38.81
C ASP A 747 -12.41 11.72 37.28
N GLU A 748 -12.48 12.91 36.70
CA GLU A 748 -12.49 13.13 35.24
C GLU A 748 -11.11 12.86 34.63
N ILE A 749 -10.05 13.32 35.30
CA ILE A 749 -8.67 13.10 34.88
C ILE A 749 -8.33 11.61 34.91
N ILE A 750 -8.67 10.92 36.00
CA ILE A 750 -8.45 9.47 36.12
C ILE A 750 -9.16 8.73 34.99
N ARG A 751 -10.41 9.09 34.66
CA ARG A 751 -11.14 8.48 33.54
C ARG A 751 -10.46 8.75 32.19
N ALA A 752 -10.04 9.98 31.93
CA ALA A 752 -9.34 10.33 30.69
C ALA A 752 -8.01 9.56 30.52
N VAL A 753 -7.25 9.41 31.61
CA VAL A 753 -6.01 8.62 31.63
C VAL A 753 -6.28 7.13 31.40
N ARG A 754 -7.28 6.55 32.10
CA ARG A 754 -7.67 5.13 31.96
C ARG A 754 -8.18 4.76 30.57
N ASP A 755 -8.76 5.72 29.87
CA ASP A 755 -9.31 5.52 28.53
C ASP A 755 -8.26 5.80 27.43
N CYS A 756 -7.00 6.09 27.78
CA CYS A 756 -5.90 6.20 26.82
C CYS A 756 -5.65 4.86 26.12
N PRO A 757 -6.01 4.69 24.84
CA PRO A 757 -6.00 3.36 24.22
C PRO A 757 -4.60 2.81 23.95
N SER A 758 -3.57 3.68 23.96
CA SER A 758 -2.17 3.28 23.79
C SER A 758 -1.46 2.96 25.11
N GLY A 759 -2.06 3.29 26.26
CA GLY A 759 -1.41 3.17 27.56
C GLY A 759 -0.27 4.16 27.79
N ALA A 760 -0.21 5.25 27.01
CA ALA A 760 0.81 6.30 27.11
C ALA A 760 0.66 7.15 28.38
N LEU A 761 -0.55 7.25 28.94
CA LEU A 761 -0.84 8.04 30.13
C LEU A 761 -0.89 7.17 31.39
N SER A 762 -0.45 7.72 32.52
CA SER A 762 -0.77 7.21 33.86
C SER A 762 -0.83 8.33 34.89
N TYR A 763 -1.14 7.98 36.15
CA TYR A 763 -1.18 8.97 37.22
C TYR A 763 -0.64 8.42 38.55
N ALA A 764 -0.25 9.33 39.44
CA ALA A 764 0.08 9.04 40.83
C ALA A 764 -0.79 9.85 41.79
N ILE A 765 -1.09 9.26 42.94
CA ILE A 765 -1.74 9.90 44.08
C ILE A 765 -0.75 9.81 45.24
N ASP A 766 -0.52 10.93 45.94
CA ASP A 766 0.44 11.01 47.06
C ASP A 766 1.83 10.46 46.72
N GLY A 767 2.29 10.68 45.49
CA GLY A 767 3.59 10.22 44.99
C GLY A 767 3.65 8.72 44.62
N VAL A 768 2.56 7.97 44.75
CA VAL A 768 2.48 6.55 44.39
C VAL A 768 1.77 6.38 43.05
N GLU A 769 2.47 5.84 42.05
CA GLU A 769 1.87 5.58 40.74
C GLU A 769 0.78 4.49 40.82
N ALA A 770 -0.45 4.85 40.45
CA ALA A 770 -1.60 3.97 40.46
C ALA A 770 -1.73 3.17 39.15
N ARG A 771 -0.61 2.60 38.65
CA ARG A 771 -0.57 1.90 37.36
C ARG A 771 -1.58 0.74 37.29
N ALA A 772 -1.71 -0.02 38.37
CA ALA A 772 -2.68 -1.11 38.44
C ALA A 772 -4.12 -0.63 38.16
N GLN A 773 -4.51 0.55 38.67
CA GLN A 773 -5.83 1.11 38.40
C GLN A 773 -6.00 1.55 36.95
N VAL A 774 -4.94 2.07 36.33
CA VAL A 774 -4.91 2.41 34.89
C VAL A 774 -5.09 1.16 34.04
N ASP A 775 -4.45 0.07 34.44
CA ASP A 775 -4.53 -1.26 33.83
C ASP A 775 -5.75 -2.06 34.30
N TRP A 776 -6.77 -1.39 34.84
CA TRP A 776 -8.03 -1.99 35.29
C TRP A 776 -7.89 -3.14 36.28
N ASP A 777 -6.81 -3.16 37.04
CA ASP A 777 -6.39 -4.24 37.94
C ASP A 777 -6.37 -5.61 37.23
N ASN A 778 -6.06 -5.60 35.92
CA ASN A 778 -6.12 -6.75 35.02
C ASN A 778 -7.48 -7.48 35.02
N ARG A 779 -8.58 -6.75 35.27
CA ARG A 779 -9.95 -7.31 35.29
C ARG A 779 -10.60 -7.35 33.91
N ARG A 780 -10.04 -6.68 32.90
CA ARG A 780 -10.56 -6.73 31.53
C ARG A 780 -10.18 -8.07 30.90
N GLU A 781 -11.14 -8.65 30.18
CA GLU A 781 -10.89 -9.88 29.43
C GLU A 781 -10.08 -9.58 28.16
N PRO A 782 -9.22 -10.51 27.72
CA PRO A 782 -8.46 -10.41 26.48
C PRO A 782 -9.34 -10.02 25.28
N ALA A 783 -9.03 -8.90 24.64
CA ALA A 783 -9.80 -8.41 23.49
C ALA A 783 -8.93 -7.65 22.48
N ILE A 784 -9.33 -7.72 21.21
CA ILE A 784 -8.76 -6.96 20.10
C ILE A 784 -9.88 -6.15 19.44
N GLU A 785 -9.74 -4.85 19.42
CA GLU A 785 -10.63 -3.94 18.68
C GLU A 785 -9.92 -3.50 17.40
N ILE A 786 -10.60 -3.65 16.26
CA ILE A 786 -10.15 -3.16 14.96
C ILE A 786 -10.79 -1.79 14.77
N THR A 787 -9.99 -0.73 14.80
CA THR A 787 -10.51 0.63 14.63
C THR A 787 -10.63 0.98 13.16
N LYS A 788 -11.69 1.71 12.77
CA LYS A 788 -11.91 2.15 11.39
C LYS A 788 -10.68 2.94 10.93
N ASP A 789 -10.11 2.56 9.79
CA ASP A 789 -8.99 3.29 9.17
C ASP A 789 -7.79 3.49 10.12
N GLY A 790 -7.68 2.64 11.15
CA GLY A 790 -6.76 2.87 12.26
C GLY A 790 -6.08 1.61 12.80
N PRO A 791 -5.42 1.70 13.96
CA PRO A 791 -4.69 0.58 14.57
C PRO A 791 -5.58 -0.53 15.12
N TYR A 792 -4.96 -1.66 15.47
CA TYR A 792 -5.57 -2.62 16.39
C TYR A 792 -5.36 -2.14 17.84
N ARG A 793 -6.42 -2.11 18.64
CA ARG A 793 -6.33 -1.81 20.08
C ARG A 793 -6.47 -3.10 20.87
N ILE A 794 -5.47 -3.38 21.68
CA ILE A 794 -5.38 -4.60 22.48
C ILE A 794 -5.71 -4.25 23.92
N ALA A 795 -6.49 -5.09 24.60
CA ALA A 795 -6.81 -4.96 26.02
C ALA A 795 -6.84 -6.34 26.70
N GLY A 796 -6.84 -6.37 28.03
CA GLY A 796 -6.93 -7.60 28.82
C GLY A 796 -5.62 -8.41 28.88
N GLY A 797 -4.48 -7.76 28.66
CA GLY A 797 -3.17 -8.37 28.95
C GLY A 797 -2.71 -9.46 27.97
N ILE A 798 -3.15 -9.40 26.71
CA ILE A 798 -2.64 -10.31 25.67
C ILE A 798 -1.14 -10.10 25.48
N ALA A 799 -0.35 -11.18 25.58
CA ALA A 799 1.10 -11.12 25.44
C ALA A 799 1.52 -10.68 24.04
N LEU A 800 2.61 -9.90 23.93
CA LEU A 800 3.18 -9.44 22.66
C LEU A 800 4.63 -9.89 22.53
N SER A 801 4.91 -10.74 21.54
CA SER A 801 6.23 -11.29 21.27
C SER A 801 6.74 -10.95 19.87
N ASP A 802 8.06 -10.98 19.69
CA ASP A 802 8.73 -10.83 18.40
C ASP A 802 8.77 -12.15 17.62
N SER A 803 9.41 -12.14 16.43
CA SER A 803 9.46 -13.32 15.56
C SER A 803 10.22 -14.51 16.16
N ARG A 804 10.99 -14.29 17.23
CA ARG A 804 11.75 -15.31 17.96
C ARG A 804 11.02 -15.76 19.23
N GLY A 805 9.80 -15.26 19.49
CA GLY A 805 9.02 -15.57 20.68
C GLY A 805 9.43 -14.79 21.93
N GLU A 806 10.36 -13.83 21.80
CA GLU A 806 10.79 -12.99 22.92
C GLU A 806 9.84 -11.82 23.14
N ALA A 807 9.66 -11.36 24.38
CA ALA A 807 8.80 -10.23 24.67
C ALA A 807 9.29 -8.96 23.93
N VAL A 808 8.38 -8.27 23.23
CA VAL A 808 8.73 -7.03 22.52
C VAL A 808 9.19 -5.97 23.52
N LYS A 809 10.33 -5.33 23.24
CA LYS A 809 10.84 -4.20 24.04
C LYS A 809 9.84 -3.04 24.03
N ARG A 810 9.41 -2.63 25.23
CA ARG A 810 8.45 -1.55 25.48
C ARG A 810 9.14 -0.30 26.01
N ALA A 811 8.54 0.86 25.74
CA ALA A 811 8.97 2.14 26.26
C ALA A 811 8.63 2.30 27.75
N ARG A 812 9.31 3.18 28.47
CA ARG A 812 9.11 3.37 29.92
C ARG A 812 7.67 3.79 30.22
N GLY A 813 7.01 3.07 31.14
CA GLY A 813 5.63 3.37 31.52
C GLY A 813 4.57 2.85 30.54
N SER A 814 4.95 1.98 29.59
CA SER A 814 4.00 1.25 28.75
C SER A 814 3.09 0.36 29.59
N SER A 815 1.79 0.40 29.31
CA SER A 815 0.87 -0.59 29.86
C SER A 815 1.16 -1.98 29.27
N PRO A 816 1.26 -3.03 30.10
CA PRO A 816 1.24 -4.42 29.64
C PRO A 816 -0.18 -4.90 29.33
N GLU A 817 -1.21 -4.23 29.86
CA GLU A 817 -2.60 -4.66 29.78
C GLU A 817 -3.32 -4.14 28.54
N HIS A 818 -3.03 -2.92 28.08
CA HIS A 818 -3.56 -2.37 26.83
C HIS A 818 -2.53 -1.58 26.01
N TYR A 819 -2.60 -1.70 24.69
CA TYR A 819 -1.68 -1.06 23.76
C TYR A 819 -2.26 -1.03 22.33
N ALA A 820 -1.67 -0.21 21.45
CA ALA A 820 -2.11 -0.09 20.05
C ALA A 820 -1.06 -0.56 19.06
N LEU A 821 -1.45 -1.44 18.15
CA LEU A 821 -0.59 -2.01 17.11
C LEU A 821 -0.86 -1.37 15.74
N CYS A 822 0.20 -1.09 15.00
CA CYS A 822 0.13 -0.49 13.68
C CYS A 822 -0.47 -1.47 12.66
N ARG A 823 -1.55 -1.04 11.99
CA ARG A 823 -2.19 -1.80 10.90
C ARG A 823 -1.81 -1.29 9.51
N CYS A 824 -1.43 -0.02 9.39
CA CYS A 824 -1.19 0.66 8.12
C CYS A 824 0.18 0.39 7.48
N GLY A 825 1.14 -0.25 8.17
CA GLY A 825 2.48 -0.47 7.62
C GLY A 825 3.45 0.73 7.70
N HIS A 826 2.98 1.96 7.97
CA HIS A 826 3.82 3.16 7.97
C HIS A 826 4.17 3.75 9.35
N SER A 827 3.81 3.09 10.46
CA SER A 827 4.19 3.59 11.81
C SER A 827 5.69 3.78 11.95
N GLN A 828 6.12 4.86 12.60
CA GLN A 828 7.53 5.10 12.93
C GLN A 828 8.01 4.23 14.11
N ASN A 829 7.09 3.73 14.96
CA ASN A 829 7.41 2.95 16.16
C ASN A 829 6.91 1.50 16.12
N LYS A 830 6.96 0.84 14.95
CA LYS A 830 6.52 -0.55 14.77
C LYS A 830 7.08 -1.48 15.87
N PRO A 831 6.28 -2.40 16.44
CA PRO A 831 4.92 -2.75 16.05
C PRO A 831 3.82 -1.81 16.58
N PHE A 832 4.16 -0.79 17.38
CA PHE A 832 3.17 0.12 17.96
C PHE A 832 2.71 1.16 16.95
N CYS A 833 1.48 1.66 17.10
CA CYS A 833 0.96 2.74 16.28
C CYS A 833 1.53 4.09 16.73
N SER A 834 2.06 4.89 15.80
CA SER A 834 2.55 6.25 16.04
C SER A 834 1.62 7.34 15.47
N GLY A 835 0.39 7.00 15.08
CA GLY A 835 -0.53 7.94 14.44
C GLY A 835 -0.31 8.16 12.92
N MET A 836 0.74 7.59 12.31
CA MET A 836 1.04 7.78 10.88
C MET A 836 -0.09 7.41 9.91
N HIS A 837 -1.04 6.59 10.34
CA HIS A 837 -2.21 6.20 9.53
C HIS A 837 -3.07 7.40 9.10
N TRP A 838 -3.10 8.49 9.88
CA TRP A 838 -3.76 9.73 9.49
C TRP A 838 -3.03 10.46 8.34
N TYR A 839 -1.70 10.50 8.39
CA TYR A 839 -0.88 11.24 7.43
C TYR A 839 -0.74 10.54 6.09
N ILE A 840 -0.87 9.21 6.08
CA ILE A 840 -0.86 8.41 4.84
C ILE A 840 -2.26 8.10 4.31
N ASP A 841 -3.30 8.69 4.92
CA ASP A 841 -4.71 8.41 4.65
C ASP A 841 -5.06 6.92 4.54
N PHE A 842 -4.64 6.13 5.53
CA PHE A 842 -4.89 4.69 5.55
C PHE A 842 -6.38 4.39 5.58
N LYS A 843 -6.89 3.58 4.65
CA LYS A 843 -8.29 3.14 4.60
C LYS A 843 -8.48 1.64 4.73
N ASP A 844 -9.56 1.26 5.40
CA ASP A 844 -10.13 -0.08 5.27
C ASP A 844 -10.68 -0.30 3.84
N PRO A 845 -10.72 -1.55 3.34
CA PRO A 845 -11.35 -1.85 2.06
C PRO A 845 -12.82 -1.40 2.09
N VAL A 846 -13.23 -0.61 1.10
CA VAL A 846 -14.62 -0.14 0.97
C VAL A 846 -15.48 -1.34 0.55
N PRO A 847 -16.49 -1.76 1.34
CA PRO A 847 -17.48 -2.71 0.87
C PRO A 847 -18.32 -2.04 -0.23
N ASP A 848 -18.57 -2.77 -1.31
CA ASP A 848 -19.48 -2.47 -2.43
C ASP A 848 -19.76 -0.96 -2.68
N PRO A 849 -19.19 -0.34 -3.74
CA PRO A 849 -19.34 1.09 -4.00
C PRO A 849 -20.80 1.53 -4.21
N ASP A 850 -21.73 0.61 -4.46
CA ASP A 850 -23.17 0.90 -4.62
C ASP A 850 -23.96 0.78 -3.30
N ALA A 851 -23.36 0.31 -2.20
CA ALA A 851 -24.03 0.13 -0.93
C ALA A 851 -24.13 1.45 -0.14
N THR A 852 -25.36 1.95 0.04
CA THR A 852 -25.62 3.09 0.94
C THR A 852 -25.47 2.65 2.40
N ALA A 853 -24.52 3.25 3.13
CA ALA A 853 -24.28 2.96 4.55
C ALA A 853 -25.55 3.19 5.38
N SER A 854 -25.83 2.35 6.37
CA SER A 854 -26.91 2.56 7.33
C SER A 854 -26.62 3.75 8.26
N LEU A 855 -27.65 4.28 8.93
CA LEU A 855 -27.47 5.31 9.97
C LEU A 855 -26.55 4.82 11.11
N PHE A 856 -26.56 3.52 11.41
CA PHE A 856 -25.68 2.90 12.39
C PHE A 856 -24.22 2.94 11.95
N GLU A 857 -23.93 2.57 10.71
CA GLU A 857 -22.57 2.61 10.16
C GLU A 857 -22.06 4.04 10.04
N TRP A 858 -22.91 4.94 9.53
CA TRP A 858 -22.57 6.35 9.35
C TRP A 858 -22.24 7.04 10.66
N CYS A 859 -23.01 6.78 11.72
CA CYS A 859 -22.79 7.43 13.01
C CYS A 859 -21.58 6.94 13.79
N GLY A 860 -20.86 5.91 13.30
CA GLY A 860 -19.71 5.33 13.98
C GLY A 860 -20.04 4.11 14.85
N GLY A 861 -21.18 3.45 14.60
CA GLY A 861 -21.58 2.20 15.22
C GLY A 861 -21.88 2.27 16.71
N LEU A 862 -21.83 1.11 17.38
CA LEU A 862 -22.15 0.99 18.80
C LEU A 862 -21.22 1.81 19.71
N PRO A 863 -19.90 1.93 19.44
CA PRO A 863 -19.03 2.78 20.24
C PRO A 863 -19.49 4.24 20.27
N ALA A 864 -19.90 4.81 19.13
CA ALA A 864 -20.38 6.19 19.05
C ALA A 864 -21.70 6.38 19.82
N LEU A 865 -22.66 5.48 19.61
CA LEU A 865 -23.94 5.51 20.33
C LEU A 865 -23.75 5.33 21.84
N THR A 866 -22.81 4.49 22.27
CA THR A 866 -22.50 4.28 23.69
C THR A 866 -21.87 5.52 24.32
N ARG A 867 -20.97 6.23 23.61
CA ARG A 867 -20.43 7.51 24.09
C ARG A 867 -21.55 8.53 24.28
N MET A 868 -22.43 8.66 23.28
CA MET A 868 -23.57 9.55 23.33
C MET A 868 -24.50 9.25 24.51
N THR A 869 -24.91 7.99 24.70
CA THR A 869 -25.84 7.66 25.79
C THR A 869 -25.17 7.81 27.15
N ARG A 870 -23.87 7.57 27.28
CA ARG A 870 -23.15 7.86 28.54
C ARG A 870 -23.09 9.35 28.84
N ILE A 871 -22.75 10.19 27.86
CA ILE A 871 -22.80 11.66 28.04
C ILE A 871 -24.21 12.09 28.47
N PHE A 872 -25.23 11.53 27.84
CA PHE A 872 -26.62 11.83 28.20
C PHE A 872 -26.95 11.44 29.65
N TYR A 873 -26.78 10.17 30.02
CA TYR A 873 -27.24 9.62 31.29
C TYR A 873 -26.30 9.90 32.47
N GLU A 874 -25.00 10.07 32.24
CA GLU A 874 -23.99 10.21 33.31
C GLU A 874 -23.62 11.68 33.57
N LYS A 875 -23.81 12.59 32.60
CA LYS A 875 -23.50 14.02 32.72
C LYS A 875 -24.76 14.87 32.72
N HIS A 876 -25.56 14.84 31.64
CA HIS A 876 -26.67 15.78 31.48
C HIS A 876 -27.90 15.44 32.35
N VAL A 877 -28.29 14.16 32.42
CA VAL A 877 -29.47 13.75 33.21
C VAL A 877 -29.34 14.04 34.72
N PRO A 878 -28.20 13.77 35.39
CA PRO A 878 -28.06 14.06 36.82
C PRO A 878 -28.07 15.55 37.17
N GLU A 879 -27.66 16.41 36.24
CA GLU A 879 -27.63 17.87 36.40
C GLU A 879 -28.99 18.53 36.08
N ASP A 880 -29.91 17.81 35.42
CA ASP A 880 -31.18 18.34 34.98
C ASP A 880 -32.30 18.12 36.04
N PRO A 881 -32.92 19.19 36.58
CA PRO A 881 -33.90 19.07 37.65
C PRO A 881 -35.20 18.36 37.23
N LEU A 882 -35.51 18.31 35.92
CA LEU A 882 -36.73 17.72 35.40
C LEU A 882 -36.56 16.21 35.12
N LEU A 883 -35.39 15.81 34.62
CA LEU A 883 -35.08 14.42 34.27
C LEU A 883 -34.42 13.62 35.39
N ALA A 884 -33.61 14.24 36.27
CA ALA A 884 -32.89 13.52 37.34
C ALA A 884 -33.81 12.63 38.20
N PRO A 885 -35.02 13.08 38.63
CA PRO A 885 -35.92 12.23 39.43
C PRO A 885 -36.42 10.99 38.67
N LEU A 886 -36.54 11.06 37.34
CA LEU A 886 -37.04 9.95 36.51
C LEU A 886 -36.03 8.80 36.42
N PHE A 887 -34.73 9.12 36.53
CA PHE A 887 -33.62 8.19 36.35
C PHE A 887 -32.82 7.91 37.62
N ALA A 888 -33.23 8.44 38.78
CA ALA A 888 -32.51 8.28 40.06
C ALA A 888 -32.22 6.82 40.44
N ASN A 889 -33.09 5.88 40.03
CA ASN A 889 -32.94 4.44 40.29
C ASN A 889 -32.56 3.64 39.03
N MET A 890 -31.98 4.28 38.01
CA MET A 890 -31.57 3.59 36.79
C MET A 890 -30.41 2.62 37.08
N SER A 891 -30.43 1.48 36.38
CA SER A 891 -29.31 0.54 36.44
C SER A 891 -28.05 1.16 35.80
N PRO A 892 -26.83 0.89 36.30
CA PRO A 892 -25.59 1.39 35.71
C PRO A 892 -25.37 1.00 34.25
N ASP A 893 -25.97 -0.09 33.78
CA ASP A 893 -25.88 -0.54 32.39
C ASP A 893 -26.96 0.06 31.46
N HIS A 894 -27.83 0.94 31.98
CA HIS A 894 -28.89 1.59 31.19
C HIS A 894 -28.39 2.31 29.92
N PRO A 895 -27.28 3.07 29.95
CA PRO A 895 -26.76 3.75 28.74
C PRO A 895 -26.44 2.77 27.60
N ILE A 896 -25.89 1.60 27.94
CA ILE A 896 -25.50 0.56 26.97
C ILE A 896 -26.76 -0.08 26.37
N ARG A 897 -27.81 -0.30 27.18
CA ARG A 897 -29.09 -0.83 26.69
C ARG A 897 -29.72 0.10 25.65
N VAL A 898 -29.74 1.41 25.92
CA VAL A 898 -30.28 2.41 24.99
C VAL A 898 -29.44 2.51 23.72
N ALA A 899 -28.11 2.45 23.83
CA ALA A 899 -27.23 2.44 22.66
C ALA A 899 -27.48 1.23 21.75
N ARG A 900 -27.69 0.04 22.33
CA ARG A 900 -28.04 -1.18 21.57
C ARG A 900 -29.41 -1.08 20.91
N TRP A 901 -30.39 -0.49 21.59
CA TRP A 901 -31.72 -0.23 21.02
C TRP A 901 -31.60 0.69 19.79
N LEU A 902 -30.93 1.84 19.94
CA LEU A 902 -30.71 2.78 18.83
C LEU A 902 -29.91 2.13 17.70
N GLY A 903 -28.89 1.33 18.03
CA GLY A 903 -28.08 0.63 17.04
C GLY A 903 -28.92 -0.31 16.18
N GLU A 904 -29.77 -1.15 16.79
CA GLU A 904 -30.64 -2.06 16.06
C GLU A 904 -31.68 -1.31 15.20
N VAL A 905 -32.22 -0.20 15.71
CA VAL A 905 -33.14 0.67 14.96
C VAL A 905 -32.49 1.28 13.73
N PHE A 906 -31.26 1.77 13.86
CA PHE A 906 -30.52 2.46 12.79
C PHE A 906 -29.87 1.54 11.75
N GLY A 907 -30.26 0.26 11.73
CA GLY A 907 -29.76 -0.71 10.75
C GLY A 907 -28.66 -1.63 11.28
N GLY A 908 -28.22 -1.45 12.53
CA GLY A 908 -27.21 -2.27 13.17
C GLY A 908 -27.68 -3.68 13.58
N PRO A 909 -26.79 -4.45 14.23
CA PRO A 909 -27.05 -5.83 14.65
C PRO A 909 -28.14 -5.94 15.73
N LYS A 910 -28.72 -7.15 15.85
CA LYS A 910 -29.84 -7.48 16.77
C LYS A 910 -29.46 -7.61 18.25
N LEU A 911 -28.53 -6.78 18.71
CA LEU A 911 -27.97 -6.88 20.05
C LEU A 911 -28.99 -6.61 21.15
N TYR A 912 -29.99 -5.75 20.90
CA TYR A 912 -30.99 -5.44 21.91
C TYR A 912 -32.05 -6.53 21.97
N SER A 913 -32.61 -6.93 20.83
CA SER A 913 -33.66 -7.95 20.78
C SER A 913 -33.16 -9.30 21.30
N GLU A 914 -31.95 -9.73 20.91
CA GLU A 914 -31.37 -11.00 21.35
C GLU A 914 -31.00 -11.01 22.84
N THR A 915 -30.52 -9.88 23.39
CA THR A 915 -30.07 -9.83 24.80
C THR A 915 -31.21 -9.50 25.77
N TYR A 916 -32.15 -8.64 25.37
CA TYR A 916 -33.11 -8.02 26.29
C TYR A 916 -34.58 -8.29 25.94
N GLY A 917 -34.90 -9.00 24.85
CA GLY A 917 -36.28 -9.39 24.52
C GLY A 917 -37.07 -8.35 23.71
N GLY A 918 -36.38 -7.38 23.10
CA GLY A 918 -36.96 -6.54 22.03
C GLY A 918 -38.03 -5.54 22.48
N TYR A 919 -39.01 -5.30 21.61
CA TYR A 919 -40.03 -4.25 21.79
C TYR A 919 -40.80 -4.36 23.11
N ASP A 920 -41.25 -5.57 23.47
CA ASP A 920 -42.05 -5.80 24.69
C ASP A 920 -41.27 -5.37 25.94
N ARG A 921 -39.96 -5.67 25.97
CA ARG A 921 -39.09 -5.19 27.04
C ARG A 921 -38.99 -3.68 27.05
N MET A 922 -38.76 -3.03 25.90
CA MET A 922 -38.65 -1.58 25.81
C MET A 922 -39.91 -0.88 26.31
N ILE A 923 -41.10 -1.34 25.90
CA ILE A 923 -42.38 -0.77 26.32
C ILE A 923 -42.62 -0.95 27.81
N SER A 924 -42.26 -2.10 28.40
CA SER A 924 -42.40 -2.33 29.84
C SER A 924 -41.66 -1.28 30.70
N GLN A 925 -40.65 -0.62 30.13
CA GLN A 925 -39.89 0.43 30.83
C GLN A 925 -40.54 1.82 30.76
N HIS A 926 -41.61 1.99 29.99
CA HIS A 926 -42.29 3.26 29.76
C HIS A 926 -43.72 3.29 30.33
N VAL A 927 -44.42 2.14 30.35
CA VAL A 927 -45.80 2.03 30.84
C VAL A 927 -45.93 2.54 32.28
N GLY A 928 -46.97 3.36 32.52
CA GLY A 928 -47.34 3.82 33.86
C GLY A 928 -46.44 4.91 34.45
N LYS A 929 -45.52 5.48 33.67
CA LYS A 929 -44.61 6.55 34.13
C LYS A 929 -45.20 7.96 34.08
N ALA A 930 -46.37 8.15 33.47
CA ALA A 930 -47.06 9.44 33.34
C ALA A 930 -46.12 10.58 32.91
N LEU A 931 -45.39 10.36 31.81
CA LEU A 931 -44.48 11.36 31.27
C LEU A 931 -45.29 12.60 30.81
N THR A 932 -44.70 13.78 30.97
CA THR A 932 -45.27 15.05 30.50
C THR A 932 -44.58 15.49 29.22
N GLU A 933 -45.25 16.34 28.43
CA GLU A 933 -44.66 16.90 27.21
C GLU A 933 -43.38 17.72 27.50
N GLU A 934 -43.34 18.43 28.63
CA GLU A 934 -42.16 19.15 29.10
C GLU A 934 -40.96 18.20 29.34
N LYS A 935 -41.19 17.06 30.01
CA LYS A 935 -40.18 16.03 30.22
C LYS A 935 -39.70 15.43 28.90
N ARG A 936 -40.62 15.18 27.96
CA ARG A 936 -40.29 14.65 26.62
C ARG A 936 -39.42 15.64 25.84
N ALA A 937 -39.83 16.89 25.72
CA ALA A 937 -39.10 17.92 24.99
C ALA A 937 -37.69 18.12 25.57
N ARG A 938 -37.57 18.14 26.90
CA ARG A 938 -36.27 18.26 27.58
C ARG A 938 -35.37 17.04 27.34
N TRP A 939 -35.94 15.84 27.33
CA TRP A 939 -35.21 14.62 27.00
C TRP A 939 -34.66 14.65 25.56
N VAL A 940 -35.47 15.08 24.60
CA VAL A 940 -35.06 15.23 23.19
C VAL A 940 -33.94 16.26 23.04
N GLU A 941 -34.06 17.42 23.68
CA GLU A 941 -33.04 18.47 23.63
C GLU A 941 -31.68 17.95 24.14
N LEU A 942 -31.67 17.33 25.32
CA LEU A 942 -30.45 16.87 25.96
C LEU A 942 -29.80 15.68 25.24
N ILE A 943 -30.58 14.76 24.65
CA ILE A 943 -30.00 13.64 23.90
C ILE A 943 -29.42 14.10 22.56
N CYS A 944 -30.05 15.07 21.87
CA CYS A 944 -29.49 15.70 20.68
C CYS A 944 -28.21 16.49 20.99
N ARG A 945 -28.17 17.22 22.12
CA ARG A 945 -26.94 17.86 22.60
C ARG A 945 -25.84 16.84 22.90
N SER A 946 -26.20 15.72 23.52
CA SER A 946 -25.26 14.63 23.81
C SER A 946 -24.70 13.98 22.55
N ALA A 947 -25.48 13.92 21.46
CA ALA A 947 -25.01 13.45 20.16
C ALA A 947 -23.90 14.35 19.60
N GLN A 948 -24.08 15.68 19.70
CA GLN A 948 -23.06 16.65 19.29
C GLN A 948 -21.81 16.55 20.17
N GLU A 949 -21.96 16.51 21.49
CA GLU A 949 -20.83 16.36 22.43
C GLU A 949 -20.09 15.02 22.27
N ALA A 950 -20.77 13.98 21.79
CA ALA A 950 -20.16 12.67 21.51
C ALA A 950 -19.41 12.60 20.18
N GLY A 951 -19.48 13.66 19.36
CA GLY A 951 -18.89 13.74 18.03
C GLY A 951 -19.60 12.87 17.00
N LEU A 952 -20.93 12.69 17.11
CA LEU A 952 -21.70 12.10 16.01
C LEU A 952 -21.66 13.03 14.77
N PRO A 953 -21.83 12.48 13.56
CA PRO A 953 -21.77 13.27 12.31
C PRO A 953 -22.65 14.51 12.34
N SER A 954 -22.13 15.60 11.79
CA SER A 954 -22.81 16.90 11.76
C SER A 954 -23.41 17.27 10.41
N ASP A 955 -23.42 16.35 9.45
CA ASP A 955 -24.07 16.53 8.15
C ASP A 955 -25.60 16.65 8.31
N ALA A 956 -26.21 17.41 7.40
CA ALA A 956 -27.61 17.79 7.52
C ALA A 956 -28.55 16.58 7.41
N GLU A 957 -28.19 15.64 6.54
CA GLU A 957 -28.90 14.40 6.24
C GLU A 957 -28.97 13.51 7.48
N PHE A 958 -27.83 13.22 8.11
CA PHE A 958 -27.77 12.43 9.33
C PHE A 958 -28.48 13.14 10.49
N GLN A 959 -28.23 14.42 10.70
CA GLN A 959 -28.89 15.18 11.77
C GLN A 959 -30.42 15.18 11.62
N ALA A 960 -30.93 15.35 10.40
CA ALA A 960 -32.35 15.30 10.12
C ALA A 960 -32.93 13.91 10.40
N ALA A 961 -32.29 12.84 9.92
CA ALA A 961 -32.75 11.47 10.11
C ALA A 961 -32.73 11.06 11.60
N PHE A 962 -31.63 11.34 12.31
CA PHE A 962 -31.47 11.06 13.73
C PHE A 962 -32.51 11.82 14.57
N ARG A 963 -32.62 13.14 14.39
CA ARG A 963 -33.57 13.96 15.17
C ARG A 963 -35.01 13.56 14.89
N SER A 964 -35.34 13.20 13.65
CA SER A 964 -36.69 12.73 13.28
C SER A 964 -37.06 11.45 14.03
N TYR A 965 -36.14 10.48 14.13
CA TYR A 965 -36.38 9.27 14.93
C TYR A 965 -36.56 9.59 16.42
N ILE A 966 -35.66 10.40 16.99
CA ILE A 966 -35.69 10.75 18.41
C ILE A 966 -37.01 11.44 18.77
N GLU A 967 -37.46 12.40 17.93
CA GLU A 967 -38.76 13.04 18.07
C GLU A 967 -39.91 12.03 17.97
N TRP A 968 -39.92 11.19 16.92
CA TRP A 968 -40.95 10.18 16.70
C TRP A 968 -41.04 9.18 17.87
N GLY A 969 -39.92 8.58 18.27
CA GLY A 969 -39.85 7.60 19.36
C GLY A 969 -40.22 8.19 20.72
N SER A 970 -39.81 9.44 20.99
CA SER A 970 -40.15 10.11 22.26
C SER A 970 -41.65 10.36 22.42
N ARG A 971 -42.38 10.65 21.32
CA ARG A 971 -43.84 10.79 21.33
C ARG A 971 -44.53 9.46 21.64
N ILE A 972 -44.02 8.37 21.08
CA ILE A 972 -44.52 7.02 21.39
C ILE A 972 -44.31 6.67 22.87
N ALA A 973 -43.14 7.00 23.42
CA ALA A 973 -42.86 6.82 24.84
C ALA A 973 -43.81 7.64 25.72
N LEU A 974 -44.10 8.89 25.34
CA LEU A 974 -45.08 9.74 26.03
C LEU A 974 -46.47 9.12 26.04
N GLU A 975 -46.99 8.71 24.88
CA GLU A 975 -48.31 8.10 24.73
C GLU A 975 -48.43 6.80 25.54
N ASN A 976 -47.43 5.92 25.44
CA ASN A 976 -47.43 4.63 26.14
C ASN A 976 -47.24 4.76 27.66
N SER A 977 -46.75 5.90 28.15
CA SER A 977 -46.58 6.15 29.57
C SER A 977 -47.86 6.56 30.30
N GLN A 978 -48.92 6.94 29.56
CA GLN A 978 -50.16 7.43 30.14
C GLN A 978 -50.88 6.34 30.94
N LEU A 979 -51.58 6.74 31.99
CA LEU A 979 -52.38 5.84 32.82
C LEU A 979 -53.54 5.29 31.98
N GLY A 980 -53.56 3.97 31.77
CA GLY A 980 -54.60 3.29 30.98
C GLY A 980 -54.28 3.10 29.48
N ALA A 981 -53.08 3.50 29.02
CA ALA A 981 -52.62 3.23 27.66
C ALA A 981 -52.57 1.72 27.37
N LYS A 982 -52.96 1.31 26.16
CA LYS A 982 -52.93 -0.10 25.69
C LYS A 982 -51.99 -0.23 24.49
N PRO A 983 -50.66 -0.27 24.70
CA PRO A 983 -49.72 -0.42 23.60
C PRO A 983 -49.95 -1.73 22.84
N PRO A 984 -49.84 -1.75 21.50
CA PRO A 984 -49.94 -2.98 20.71
C PRO A 984 -48.87 -4.00 21.16
N PRO A 985 -49.25 -5.27 21.41
CA PRO A 985 -48.30 -6.30 21.82
C PRO A 985 -47.42 -6.77 20.65
N HIS A 986 -46.19 -7.20 20.93
CA HIS A 986 -45.30 -7.91 20.00
C HIS A 986 -44.97 -7.18 18.68
N MET A 987 -44.93 -5.84 18.71
CA MET A 987 -44.48 -5.08 17.53
C MET A 987 -43.00 -5.38 17.23
N PRO A 988 -42.60 -5.39 15.95
CA PRO A 988 -41.19 -5.46 15.61
C PRO A 988 -40.47 -4.19 16.09
N ILE A 989 -39.16 -4.30 16.35
CA ILE A 989 -38.31 -3.12 16.54
C ILE A 989 -38.36 -2.30 15.24
N PRO A 990 -38.59 -0.98 15.31
CA PRO A 990 -38.64 -0.16 14.11
C PRO A 990 -37.28 -0.14 13.42
N ARG A 991 -37.27 -0.28 12.09
CA ARG A 991 -36.11 0.03 11.26
C ARG A 991 -36.22 1.46 10.76
N TRP A 992 -35.21 2.27 11.00
CA TRP A 992 -35.17 3.68 10.60
C TRP A 992 -34.09 3.90 9.55
N TRP A 993 -34.45 4.57 8.46
CA TRP A 993 -33.58 4.81 7.30
C TRP A 993 -33.38 6.31 7.05
N TRP A 994 -32.50 6.66 6.10
CA TRP A 994 -32.17 8.03 5.71
C TRP A 994 -33.37 8.87 5.31
N VAL A 995 -34.31 8.26 4.60
CA VAL A 995 -35.57 8.88 4.16
C VAL A 995 -36.71 8.25 4.94
N CYS A 996 -37.56 9.12 5.51
CA CYS A 996 -38.71 8.69 6.29
C CYS A 996 -39.90 8.46 5.34
N ASP A 997 -40.19 7.21 4.99
CA ASP A 997 -41.38 6.82 4.20
C ASP A 997 -42.67 6.72 5.06
N ALA A 998 -42.72 7.43 6.20
CA ALA A 998 -43.88 7.37 7.09
C ALA A 998 -45.06 8.16 6.52
N THR A 999 -46.13 7.45 6.13
CA THR A 999 -47.39 8.07 5.73
C THR A 999 -48.27 8.43 6.93
N PRO A 1000 -48.98 9.57 6.94
CA PRO A 1000 -49.93 9.90 7.99
C PRO A 1000 -50.99 8.80 8.15
N GLY A 1001 -51.21 8.32 9.39
CA GLY A 1001 -52.19 7.27 9.69
C GLY A 1001 -51.69 5.82 9.59
N SER A 1002 -50.42 5.59 9.25
CA SER A 1002 -49.81 4.24 9.25
C SER A 1002 -49.57 3.63 10.64
N ARG A 1003 -49.84 4.38 11.72
CA ARG A 1003 -49.60 4.00 13.12
C ARG A 1003 -50.92 3.72 13.84
N VAL A 1004 -50.96 2.60 14.58
CA VAL A 1004 -52.00 2.32 15.59
C VAL A 1004 -51.69 3.09 16.88
N SER A 1005 -52.63 3.90 17.35
CA SER A 1005 -52.46 4.69 18.58
C SER A 1005 -52.75 3.85 19.82
N ALA A 1006 -51.91 3.98 20.87
CA ALA A 1006 -52.17 3.34 22.17
C ALA A 1006 -53.34 3.98 22.95
N LEU A 1007 -53.86 5.10 22.43
CA LEU A 1007 -54.96 5.89 22.98
C LEU A 1007 -56.23 5.81 22.13
N GLU A 1008 -56.22 5.10 21.00
CA GLU A 1008 -57.41 4.93 20.16
C GLU A 1008 -58.47 4.06 20.88
N PRO A 1009 -59.76 4.47 20.87
CA PRO A 1009 -60.84 3.58 21.28
C PRO A 1009 -60.92 2.43 20.27
N SER A 1010 -61.06 1.19 20.74
CA SER A 1010 -61.25 0.02 19.87
C SER A 1010 -62.53 0.18 19.04
N GLY A 1011 -62.41 0.75 17.84
CA GLY A 1011 -63.52 1.09 16.95
C GLY A 1011 -63.69 0.05 15.85
N ALA A 1012 -64.77 -0.73 15.98
CA ALA A 1012 -65.54 -1.42 14.93
C ALA A 1012 -64.76 -2.05 13.75
N GLU A 1013 -64.64 -3.38 13.78
CA GLU A 1013 -64.42 -4.21 12.59
C GLU A 1013 -65.43 -3.83 11.50
N ALA A 1014 -64.93 -3.33 10.36
CA ALA A 1014 -65.73 -3.25 9.14
C ALA A 1014 -65.99 -4.68 8.63
N PRO A 1015 -67.20 -4.99 8.12
CA PRO A 1015 -67.55 -6.37 7.75
C PRO A 1015 -66.73 -6.82 6.53
N GLU A 1016 -65.90 -7.85 6.71
CA GLU A 1016 -65.27 -8.59 5.61
C GLU A 1016 -66.38 -9.17 4.72
N ALA A 1017 -66.29 -8.92 3.41
CA ALA A 1017 -67.10 -9.64 2.44
C ALA A 1017 -66.75 -11.13 2.53
N ALA A 1018 -67.71 -11.96 2.92
CA ALA A 1018 -67.51 -13.39 3.09
C ALA A 1018 -66.98 -14.03 1.80
N VAL A 1019 -65.79 -14.63 1.86
CA VAL A 1019 -65.19 -15.38 0.76
C VAL A 1019 -65.93 -16.72 0.61
N GLU A 1020 -66.59 -16.95 -0.52
CA GLU A 1020 -67.19 -18.26 -0.83
C GLU A 1020 -66.11 -19.29 -1.19
N LEU A 1021 -65.95 -20.31 -0.35
CA LEU A 1021 -65.02 -21.41 -0.58
C LEU A 1021 -65.66 -22.54 -1.43
N PRO A 1022 -64.92 -23.16 -2.35
CA PRO A 1022 -65.44 -24.24 -3.19
C PRO A 1022 -65.74 -25.50 -2.37
N ARG A 1023 -66.78 -26.25 -2.77
CA ARG A 1023 -67.10 -27.52 -2.12
C ARG A 1023 -65.95 -28.54 -2.30
N PRO A 1024 -65.86 -29.59 -1.45
CA PRO A 1024 -64.78 -30.58 -1.51
C PRO A 1024 -64.58 -31.22 -2.90
N ASP A 1025 -65.66 -31.38 -3.66
CA ASP A 1025 -65.65 -32.03 -4.99
C ASP A 1025 -65.65 -31.04 -6.17
N GLU A 1026 -65.60 -29.74 -5.89
CA GLU A 1026 -65.64 -28.68 -6.91
C GLU A 1026 -64.25 -28.30 -7.41
N ALA A 1027 -64.12 -27.97 -8.69
CA ALA A 1027 -62.85 -27.54 -9.27
C ALA A 1027 -62.45 -26.15 -8.76
N VAL A 1028 -61.22 -26.01 -8.25
CA VAL A 1028 -60.73 -24.73 -7.72
C VAL A 1028 -60.22 -23.84 -8.86
N GLY A 1029 -60.86 -22.70 -9.11
CA GLY A 1029 -60.47 -21.72 -10.13
C GLY A 1029 -59.80 -20.48 -9.52
N PHE A 1030 -58.77 -19.94 -10.18
CA PHE A 1030 -58.00 -18.83 -9.62
C PHE A 1030 -58.83 -17.56 -9.39
N LYS A 1031 -59.58 -17.11 -10.40
CA LYS A 1031 -60.35 -15.85 -10.32
C LYS A 1031 -61.48 -15.91 -9.29
N GLN A 1032 -62.07 -17.08 -9.08
CA GLN A 1032 -63.24 -17.27 -8.23
C GLN A 1032 -62.87 -17.67 -6.79
N HIS A 1033 -61.82 -18.47 -6.60
CA HIS A 1033 -61.52 -19.09 -5.30
C HIS A 1033 -60.15 -18.73 -4.73
N ILE A 1034 -59.18 -18.26 -5.52
CA ILE A 1034 -57.81 -17.98 -5.05
C ILE A 1034 -57.54 -16.49 -4.94
N LYS A 1035 -57.88 -15.73 -5.99
CA LYS A 1035 -57.72 -14.28 -6.02
C LYS A 1035 -58.45 -13.60 -4.83
N PRO A 1036 -59.66 -14.01 -4.42
CA PRO A 1036 -60.35 -13.41 -3.27
C PRO A 1036 -59.69 -13.70 -1.91
N LEU A 1037 -58.83 -14.72 -1.80
CA LEU A 1037 -58.10 -15.03 -0.55
C LEU A 1037 -56.99 -14.01 -0.27
N PHE A 1038 -56.54 -13.27 -1.28
CA PHE A 1038 -55.53 -12.21 -1.15
C PHE A 1038 -56.21 -10.84 -1.06
N ARG A 1039 -56.08 -10.18 0.10
CA ARG A 1039 -56.61 -8.82 0.30
C ARG A 1039 -55.79 -7.81 -0.51
N GLU A 1040 -56.36 -6.63 -0.75
CA GLU A 1040 -55.65 -5.55 -1.45
C GLU A 1040 -54.34 -5.16 -0.74
N ARG A 1041 -54.33 -5.17 0.59
CA ARG A 1041 -53.13 -4.97 1.41
C ARG A 1041 -52.07 -6.06 1.18
N ASP A 1042 -52.47 -7.32 1.10
CA ASP A 1042 -51.56 -8.45 0.87
C ASP A 1042 -50.88 -8.31 -0.51
N ARG A 1043 -51.66 -7.94 -1.53
CA ARG A 1043 -51.16 -7.65 -2.88
C ARG A 1043 -50.18 -6.48 -2.85
N ASN A 1044 -50.54 -5.36 -2.25
CA ASN A 1044 -49.67 -4.18 -2.17
C ASN A 1044 -48.36 -4.48 -1.43
N SER A 1045 -48.40 -5.34 -0.42
CA SER A 1045 -47.22 -5.75 0.35
C SER A 1045 -46.31 -6.70 -0.43
N MET A 1046 -46.82 -7.39 -1.45
CA MET A 1046 -46.05 -8.31 -2.29
C MET A 1046 -45.72 -7.75 -3.69
N ARG A 1047 -46.28 -6.60 -4.08
CA ARG A 1047 -46.08 -5.99 -5.41
C ARG A 1047 -44.61 -5.72 -5.77
N PHE A 1048 -43.72 -5.62 -4.78
CA PHE A 1048 -42.28 -5.48 -5.02
C PHE A 1048 -41.63 -6.78 -5.53
N ALA A 1049 -42.25 -7.94 -5.27
CA ALA A 1049 -41.78 -9.26 -5.69
C ALA A 1049 -42.59 -9.79 -6.88
N PHE A 1050 -43.91 -9.88 -6.75
CA PHE A 1050 -44.84 -10.33 -7.81
C PHE A 1050 -46.31 -10.03 -7.45
N ASP A 1051 -47.22 -10.03 -8.42
CA ASP A 1051 -48.62 -9.62 -8.21
C ASP A 1051 -49.51 -10.79 -7.76
N LEU A 1052 -49.99 -10.75 -6.50
CA LEU A 1052 -50.90 -11.76 -5.93
C LEU A 1052 -52.28 -11.84 -6.60
N TRP A 1053 -52.64 -10.88 -7.45
CA TRP A 1053 -53.86 -10.94 -8.26
C TRP A 1053 -53.62 -11.34 -9.73
N SER A 1054 -52.36 -11.62 -10.10
CA SER A 1054 -51.97 -12.17 -11.39
C SER A 1054 -51.92 -13.71 -11.33
N TYR A 1055 -52.61 -14.37 -12.26
CA TYR A 1055 -52.64 -15.84 -12.33
C TYR A 1055 -51.24 -16.41 -12.56
N ASP A 1056 -50.48 -15.82 -13.49
CA ASP A 1056 -49.18 -16.34 -13.90
C ASP A 1056 -48.15 -16.20 -12.77
N ASP A 1057 -48.17 -15.08 -12.05
CA ASP A 1057 -47.27 -14.83 -10.92
C ASP A 1057 -47.57 -15.77 -9.75
N VAL A 1058 -48.85 -15.93 -9.39
CA VAL A 1058 -49.23 -16.82 -8.29
C VAL A 1058 -49.00 -18.28 -8.66
N ARG A 1059 -49.21 -18.68 -9.93
CA ARG A 1059 -48.92 -20.04 -10.40
C ARG A 1059 -47.41 -20.31 -10.36
N LYS A 1060 -46.59 -19.39 -10.85
CA LYS A 1060 -45.12 -19.53 -10.88
C LYS A 1060 -44.52 -19.68 -9.47
N ASN A 1061 -45.12 -19.02 -8.49
CA ASN A 1061 -44.65 -19.01 -7.11
C ASN A 1061 -45.51 -19.89 -6.16
N ALA A 1062 -46.39 -20.72 -6.71
CA ALA A 1062 -47.42 -21.46 -5.97
C ALA A 1062 -46.89 -22.26 -4.78
N GLN A 1063 -45.78 -23.00 -4.94
CA GLN A 1063 -45.19 -23.83 -3.90
C GLN A 1063 -44.62 -22.99 -2.74
N ALA A 1064 -43.90 -21.91 -3.07
CA ALA A 1064 -43.32 -21.00 -2.08
C ALA A 1064 -44.42 -20.26 -1.30
N ILE A 1065 -45.50 -19.86 -1.98
CA ILE A 1065 -46.67 -19.25 -1.32
C ILE A 1065 -47.33 -20.27 -0.39
N LEU A 1066 -47.56 -21.50 -0.86
CA LEU A 1066 -48.19 -22.55 -0.04
C LEU A 1066 -47.38 -22.85 1.23
N GLU A 1067 -46.06 -22.93 1.14
CA GLU A 1067 -45.17 -23.15 2.29
C GLU A 1067 -45.26 -22.00 3.31
N ARG A 1068 -45.26 -20.75 2.83
CA ARG A 1068 -45.32 -19.56 3.68
C ARG A 1068 -46.67 -19.42 4.38
N VAL A 1069 -47.76 -19.71 3.67
CA VAL A 1069 -49.12 -19.68 4.20
C VAL A 1069 -49.33 -20.84 5.20
N LYS A 1070 -48.84 -22.06 4.92
CA LYS A 1070 -48.83 -23.20 5.87
C LYS A 1070 -48.04 -22.89 7.14
N ALA A 1071 -46.93 -22.17 7.01
CA ALA A 1071 -46.12 -21.74 8.14
C ALA A 1071 -46.74 -20.57 8.93
N GLY A 1072 -47.88 -20.02 8.50
CA GLY A 1072 -48.52 -18.86 9.13
C GLY A 1072 -47.69 -17.57 9.02
N THR A 1073 -46.70 -17.56 8.11
CA THR A 1073 -45.78 -16.42 7.90
C THR A 1073 -46.21 -15.51 6.75
N MET A 1074 -47.36 -15.80 6.15
CA MET A 1074 -48.00 -15.02 5.11
C MET A 1074 -49.53 -15.13 5.28
N PRO A 1075 -50.27 -14.00 5.25
CA PRO A 1075 -49.79 -12.62 5.20
C PRO A 1075 -49.05 -12.18 6.48
N CYS A 1076 -48.30 -11.06 6.39
CA CYS A 1076 -47.42 -10.58 7.47
C CYS A 1076 -48.17 -10.11 8.73
N ASP A 1077 -49.50 -9.98 8.65
CA ASP A 1077 -50.37 -9.50 9.71
C ASP A 1077 -51.31 -10.58 10.30
N GLY A 1078 -51.15 -11.85 9.90
CA GLY A 1078 -51.88 -12.99 10.49
C GLY A 1078 -51.88 -14.24 9.62
N ALA A 1079 -52.00 -15.42 10.25
CA ALA A 1079 -52.08 -16.70 9.52
C ALA A 1079 -53.46 -16.90 8.87
N TRP A 1080 -53.50 -17.59 7.72
CA TRP A 1080 -54.77 -17.97 7.08
C TRP A 1080 -55.53 -19.06 7.87
N PRO A 1081 -56.88 -19.05 7.82
CA PRO A 1081 -57.69 -20.19 8.25
C PRO A 1081 -57.31 -21.47 7.51
N SER A 1082 -57.36 -22.63 8.18
CA SER A 1082 -56.97 -23.93 7.61
C SER A 1082 -57.73 -24.27 6.32
N GLU A 1083 -59.00 -23.91 6.26
CA GLU A 1083 -59.88 -24.05 5.10
C GLU A 1083 -59.41 -23.26 3.86
N TRP A 1084 -58.78 -22.10 4.03
CA TRP A 1084 -58.19 -21.34 2.92
C TRP A 1084 -56.90 -21.97 2.42
N VAL A 1085 -56.09 -22.50 3.36
CA VAL A 1085 -54.85 -23.23 3.04
C VAL A 1085 -55.17 -24.49 2.24
N GLU A 1086 -56.21 -25.24 2.63
CA GLU A 1086 -56.66 -26.43 1.90
C GLU A 1086 -57.14 -26.11 0.47
N VAL A 1087 -57.87 -25.00 0.29
CA VAL A 1087 -58.32 -24.55 -1.04
C VAL A 1087 -57.15 -24.13 -1.92
N PHE A 1088 -56.16 -23.41 -1.35
CA PHE A 1088 -54.95 -23.04 -2.08
C PHE A 1088 -54.11 -24.26 -2.45
N GLU A 1089 -53.94 -25.22 -1.52
CA GLU A 1089 -53.25 -26.48 -1.77
C GLU A 1089 -53.90 -27.28 -2.90
N ARG A 1090 -55.22 -27.44 -2.88
CA ARG A 1090 -55.98 -28.10 -3.98
C ARG A 1090 -55.74 -27.40 -5.32
N TRP A 1091 -55.72 -26.07 -5.35
CA TRP A 1091 -55.44 -25.31 -6.56
C TRP A 1091 -54.01 -25.52 -7.07
N THR A 1092 -53.00 -25.48 -6.18
CA THR A 1092 -51.60 -25.73 -6.56
C THR A 1092 -51.42 -27.13 -7.16
N GLN A 1093 -52.00 -28.17 -6.54
CA GLN A 1093 -51.96 -29.54 -7.05
C GLN A 1093 -52.63 -29.67 -8.43
N SER A 1094 -53.74 -28.96 -8.64
CA SER A 1094 -54.45 -28.94 -9.94
C SER A 1094 -53.66 -28.24 -11.06
N CYS A 1095 -52.84 -27.24 -10.71
CA CYS A 1095 -52.00 -26.48 -11.66
C CYS A 1095 -50.68 -27.19 -12.01
N MET A 1096 -50.28 -28.20 -11.21
CA MET A 1096 -49.11 -29.05 -11.45
C MET A 1096 -49.44 -30.36 -12.17
N SER A 1097 -50.72 -30.75 -12.20
CA SER A 1097 -51.20 -31.94 -12.93
C SER A 1097 -51.60 -31.64 -14.39
N LYS A 1098 -51.46 -30.38 -14.83
CA LYS A 1098 -51.69 -29.86 -16.19
C LYS A 1098 -50.49 -29.04 -16.62
#